data_AF-A0AAE0DF31-F1
#
_entry.id   AF-A0AAE0DF31-F1
#
_cell.length_a   1.000
_cell.length_b   1.000
_cell.length_c   1.000
_cell.angle_alpha   90.00
_cell.angle_beta   90.00
_cell.angle_gamma   90.00
#
_symmetry.space_group_name_H-M   'P 1'
#
loop_
_entity.id
_entity.type
_entity.pdbx_description
1 polymer ?
#
loop_
_entity_poly.entity_id
_entity_poly.type
_entity_poly.pdbx_seq_one_letter_code
_entity_poly.pdbx_strand_id
1 'polypeptide(L)'
;MYFLYELERVITLHPSFFGPRVKEYLTNRLLEDVEGTCTGQYYIICVMDAYDISEGRVVPGSAVAEYTVHYRAVVWRPFKGETVDAIVSSVNRMGVFADVGPLPVFVSNHLIPGDIKWDPNATPPQYTDNGDQVIEKGTHLRIKLIGTRSDVGSMFAIGSIKEDFLGSENDRSQGLKMASNPYHDEERKPLNQDSSSPEDRNSLDSFTSSSDTSIALERLNHDGSAIGNGHTKAPPRTRAMGDKADDYDEEDGFYVPPVRLALERRNRRIIWALGGLCFGGWLLALVLFLSRRSYQPASSVPFDPAATVSHGSGKAVTLDQYLNGEWRPKHHTLSWIAGANGEDGLLLEVEEPGQDYLTVEDVRSRKENAKYLPRQTLMKSGEFEVDGVKVKTNKVWPRKDLKKVLVMSDELKNWRHSYTGLFWIFDVESQQAEPLDPSKPGGRIQLASWSPQDDAIVFTRDNNMFLRPNIASKDVEQITKDGGEQIFYGVPDWVYEEEVFAGNSATGWSEDGKFISFMRTNDSAVPEYPIQYFVSRPSGTEPAPGEENYPEVRQIKYPKAGAPNPVADLQFYDVAKKDVFTVRTDSDFPDDDRLITEVVWCGSQVLVKNTNRESDIMKVALLDVSERTGKVVRTDNVNELDGGWFEISESTIYIPGDPNKGRPHDGYIDTVIHEGYDHLAYFTPLDSTEPLMLTSGEWEVVNAPSAVDLNSNLVYFLATKDGSTQRYAYSINLDGTALQHYTEHRKDGYYDVSFSTGVGFCLINYEGPDIPWQEVRSTPGFEGHFYSERWESNPGLAQMAAAHELPILIYSTINIDGIDLNVIERRPPHFDENKKYPVLFELYGGPGSQKVDKKFNIDFQTYVASNLGYVVVTFDGRGTGFLGRKARVPIRGHIGYIEGMDQITAAKMWAAKDYVDPERMAIWGWSYGGFMALKTLELDGGETFKYGMSVAPVTDWRFYDSIYTERYMHTPQNNPDGYLNTTITNTTALAGNVRFLIMHGVADDNVHLQNTLTLLDKLDLAGVENYDYHVFPDSDHSIFFHNANRMVYDRLNNWLINAFNGEWLRTEDAIPVERIGASTGKR
;
A
#
# COMPACT_ATOMS: atom_id res chain seq x y z
N MET A 1 -26.67 16.42 -20.51
CA MET A 1 -27.06 15.02 -20.23
C MET A 1 -25.91 14.10 -20.63
N TYR A 2 -25.68 13.00 -19.92
CA TYR A 2 -24.60 12.05 -20.19
C TYR A 2 -25.10 10.89 -21.09
N PHE A 3 -24.24 10.43 -22.00
CA PHE A 3 -24.50 9.35 -22.94
C PHE A 3 -23.27 8.45 -23.04
N LEU A 4 -23.44 7.15 -23.26
CA LEU A 4 -22.36 6.28 -23.72
C LEU A 4 -22.25 6.42 -25.25
N TYR A 5 -21.04 6.56 -25.78
CA TYR A 5 -20.81 6.77 -27.22
C TYR A 5 -19.56 5.99 -27.68
N GLU A 6 -19.65 5.36 -28.85
CA GLU A 6 -18.54 4.65 -29.51
C GLU A 6 -17.79 5.60 -30.46
N LEU A 7 -16.47 5.62 -30.35
CA LEU A 7 -15.59 6.59 -31.00
C LEU A 7 -14.34 5.89 -31.55
N GLU A 8 -13.65 6.55 -32.48
CA GLU A 8 -12.36 6.11 -33.02
C GLU A 8 -11.31 7.23 -32.90
N ARG A 9 -10.03 6.85 -32.71
CA ARG A 9 -8.88 7.76 -32.69
C ARG A 9 -7.70 7.10 -33.38
N VAL A 10 -7.08 7.81 -34.32
CA VAL A 10 -5.76 7.41 -34.84
C VAL A 10 -4.68 7.99 -33.94
N ILE A 11 -3.82 7.13 -33.41
CA ILE A 11 -2.69 7.47 -32.54
C ILE A 11 -1.39 7.13 -33.28
N THR A 12 -0.46 8.08 -33.33
CA THR A 12 0.90 7.85 -33.85
C THR A 12 1.86 7.52 -32.72
N LEU A 13 2.62 6.43 -32.87
CA LEU A 13 3.56 5.94 -31.86
C LEU A 13 4.95 5.72 -32.45
N HIS A 14 5.99 6.14 -31.71
CA HIS A 14 7.39 5.98 -32.11
C HIS A 14 7.89 4.55 -31.81
N PRO A 15 8.77 3.94 -32.64
CA PRO A 15 9.24 2.56 -32.45
C PRO A 15 9.87 2.22 -31.10
N SER A 16 10.35 3.21 -30.33
CA SER A 16 10.84 3.00 -28.95
C SER A 16 9.77 2.51 -27.96
N PHE A 17 8.47 2.61 -28.31
CA PHE A 17 7.36 2.13 -27.49
C PHE A 17 6.76 0.81 -28.01
N PHE A 18 7.35 0.20 -29.04
CA PHE A 18 6.90 -1.09 -29.56
C PHE A 18 7.41 -2.21 -28.64
N GLY A 19 6.49 -2.97 -28.04
CA GLY A 19 6.79 -4.04 -27.09
C GLY A 19 5.51 -4.58 -26.44
N PRO A 20 5.60 -5.42 -25.39
CA PRO A 20 4.42 -6.02 -24.75
C PRO A 20 3.40 -4.99 -24.26
N ARG A 21 3.88 -3.84 -23.74
CA ARG A 21 3.05 -2.73 -23.25
C ARG A 21 2.51 -1.82 -24.36
N VAL A 22 2.63 -2.15 -25.65
CA VAL A 22 2.19 -1.26 -26.75
C VAL A 22 0.69 -0.93 -26.68
N LYS A 23 -0.17 -1.90 -26.30
CA LYS A 23 -1.61 -1.66 -26.07
C LYS A 23 -1.87 -0.73 -24.90
N GLU A 24 -1.07 -0.83 -23.84
CA GLU A 24 -1.15 0.05 -22.67
C GLU A 24 -0.68 1.47 -23.02
N TYR A 25 0.44 1.63 -23.73
CA TYR A 25 0.89 2.93 -24.23
C TYR A 25 -0.14 3.58 -25.16
N LEU A 26 -0.81 2.80 -26.03
CA LEU A 26 -1.90 3.30 -26.88
C LEU A 26 -3.16 3.66 -26.07
N THR A 27 -3.45 2.94 -24.99
CA THR A 27 -4.60 3.24 -24.11
C THR A 27 -4.33 4.48 -23.26
N ASN A 28 -3.19 4.55 -22.58
CA ASN A 28 -2.77 5.73 -21.81
C ASN A 28 -2.70 6.96 -22.74
N ARG A 29 -2.17 6.78 -23.96
CA ARG A 29 -2.13 7.87 -24.94
C ARG A 29 -3.51 8.26 -25.47
N LEU A 30 -4.45 7.32 -25.60
CA LEU A 30 -5.84 7.64 -25.91
C LEU A 30 -6.42 8.56 -24.83
N LEU A 31 -6.28 8.20 -23.55
CA LEU A 31 -6.79 9.00 -22.42
C LEU A 31 -6.24 10.44 -22.48
N GLU A 32 -4.91 10.60 -22.62
CA GLU A 32 -4.24 11.90 -22.79
C GLU A 32 -4.76 12.71 -23.99
N ASP A 33 -5.09 12.04 -25.11
CA ASP A 33 -5.48 12.69 -26.37
C ASP A 33 -6.99 13.06 -26.43
N VAL A 34 -7.86 12.48 -25.58
CA VAL A 34 -9.33 12.59 -25.73
C VAL A 34 -10.11 12.97 -24.47
N GLU A 35 -9.66 12.66 -23.25
CA GLU A 35 -10.43 13.00 -22.04
C GLU A 35 -10.45 14.50 -21.75
N GLY A 36 -11.59 15.01 -21.27
CA GLY A 36 -11.86 16.44 -21.10
C GLY A 36 -12.02 17.24 -22.40
N THR A 37 -11.77 16.63 -23.57
CA THR A 37 -11.82 17.35 -24.86
C THR A 37 -13.25 17.63 -25.33
N CYS A 38 -13.41 18.71 -26.11
CA CYS A 38 -14.68 19.13 -26.68
C CYS A 38 -14.71 18.88 -28.20
N THR A 39 -15.66 18.08 -28.67
CA THR A 39 -15.87 17.82 -30.11
C THR A 39 -16.64 18.94 -30.82
N GLY A 40 -17.06 19.97 -30.09
CA GLY A 40 -18.03 20.97 -30.55
C GLY A 40 -19.48 20.46 -30.53
N GLN A 41 -19.74 19.18 -30.27
CA GLN A 41 -21.11 18.65 -30.08
C GLN A 41 -21.34 18.07 -28.68
N TYR A 42 -20.27 17.60 -28.04
CA TYR A 42 -20.25 17.04 -26.68
C TYR A 42 -18.83 17.17 -26.10
N TYR A 43 -18.73 17.05 -24.78
CA TYR A 43 -17.47 16.83 -24.07
C TYR A 43 -17.27 15.33 -23.87
N ILE A 44 -16.04 14.85 -24.05
CA ILE A 44 -15.63 13.51 -23.61
C ILE A 44 -15.27 13.64 -22.13
N ILE A 45 -16.01 12.96 -21.25
CA ILE A 45 -15.86 13.09 -19.79
C ILE A 45 -14.92 12.03 -19.24
N CYS A 46 -15.12 10.77 -19.64
CA CYS A 46 -14.17 9.69 -19.45
C CYS A 46 -14.28 8.65 -20.56
N VAL A 47 -13.20 7.92 -20.82
CA VAL A 47 -13.18 6.68 -21.60
C VAL A 47 -13.50 5.52 -20.66
N MET A 48 -14.44 4.66 -21.05
CA MET A 48 -14.77 3.44 -20.31
C MET A 48 -13.78 2.32 -20.63
N ASP A 49 -13.49 2.12 -21.90
CA ASP A 49 -12.61 1.08 -22.41
C ASP A 49 -12.22 1.31 -23.88
N ALA A 50 -11.04 0.82 -24.27
CA ALA A 50 -10.60 0.68 -25.66
C ALA A 50 -10.67 -0.82 -26.03
N TYR A 51 -11.48 -1.17 -27.03
CA TYR A 51 -11.91 -2.55 -27.26
C TYR A 51 -11.49 -3.14 -28.62
N ASP A 52 -11.14 -2.30 -29.59
CA ASP A 52 -10.50 -2.72 -30.85
C ASP A 52 -9.33 -1.79 -31.19
N ILE A 53 -8.16 -2.36 -31.44
CA ILE A 53 -6.91 -1.65 -31.71
C ILE A 53 -6.27 -2.29 -32.94
N SER A 54 -6.17 -1.53 -34.03
CA SER A 54 -5.62 -2.01 -35.30
C SER A 54 -4.14 -2.42 -35.16
N GLU A 55 -3.67 -3.24 -36.10
CA GLU A 55 -2.23 -3.38 -36.32
C GLU A 55 -1.58 -2.03 -36.67
N GLY A 56 -0.32 -1.86 -36.25
CA GLY A 56 0.42 -0.60 -36.41
C GLY A 56 0.94 -0.40 -37.83
N ARG A 57 0.36 0.55 -38.57
CA ARG A 57 0.79 0.90 -39.93
C ARG A 57 1.95 1.89 -39.90
N VAL A 58 3.16 1.43 -40.21
CA VAL A 58 4.35 2.30 -40.37
C VAL A 58 4.10 3.33 -41.48
N VAL A 59 4.27 4.62 -41.18
CA VAL A 59 4.01 5.72 -42.12
C VAL A 59 5.28 6.02 -42.95
N PRO A 60 5.28 5.78 -44.28
CA PRO A 60 6.49 5.89 -45.10
C PRO A 60 7.12 7.30 -45.08
N GLY A 61 8.43 7.37 -44.87
CA GLY A 61 9.17 8.63 -44.77
C GLY A 61 9.09 9.31 -43.39
N SER A 62 8.41 8.71 -42.42
CA SER A 62 8.41 9.12 -41.02
C SER A 62 9.04 8.04 -40.12
N ALA A 63 9.29 8.38 -38.85
CA ALA A 63 9.78 7.47 -37.84
C ALA A 63 8.66 7.03 -36.84
N VAL A 64 7.42 6.87 -37.32
CA VAL A 64 6.27 6.45 -36.48
C VAL A 64 5.37 5.43 -37.20
N ALA A 65 4.55 4.72 -36.42
CA ALA A 65 3.42 3.94 -36.92
C ALA A 65 2.09 4.52 -36.41
N GLU A 66 1.06 4.43 -37.23
CA GLU A 66 -0.33 4.77 -36.91
C GLU A 66 -1.07 3.52 -36.41
N TYR A 67 -1.83 3.68 -35.33
CA TYR A 67 -2.75 2.68 -34.79
C TYR A 67 -4.15 3.33 -34.72
N THR A 68 -5.18 2.66 -35.22
CA THR A 68 -6.58 3.08 -35.02
C THR A 68 -7.12 2.40 -33.78
N VAL A 69 -7.64 3.19 -32.84
CA VAL A 69 -8.18 2.74 -31.56
C VAL A 69 -9.66 3.06 -31.49
N HIS A 70 -10.51 2.03 -31.37
CA HIS A 70 -11.93 2.15 -31.10
C HIS A 70 -12.19 2.04 -29.59
N TYR A 71 -13.01 2.95 -29.07
CA TYR A 71 -13.22 3.12 -27.64
C TYR A 71 -14.64 3.57 -27.31
N ARG A 72 -15.12 3.21 -26.11
CA ARG A 72 -16.38 3.73 -25.56
C ARG A 72 -16.06 4.85 -24.59
N ALA A 73 -16.82 5.94 -24.66
CA ALA A 73 -16.69 7.07 -23.76
C ALA A 73 -18.03 7.50 -23.19
N VAL A 74 -18.03 7.95 -21.93
CA VAL A 74 -19.12 8.76 -21.39
C VAL A 74 -18.95 10.18 -21.91
N VAL A 75 -19.91 10.63 -22.70
CA VAL A 75 -19.92 11.98 -23.28
C VAL A 75 -21.03 12.82 -22.66
N TRP A 76 -20.73 14.06 -22.28
CA TRP A 76 -21.72 15.01 -21.81
C TRP A 76 -22.09 15.97 -22.93
N ARG A 77 -23.37 16.00 -23.29
CA ARG A 77 -23.94 16.95 -24.24
C ARG A 77 -24.79 17.98 -23.47
N PRO A 78 -24.31 19.22 -23.31
CA PRO A 78 -25.07 20.28 -22.65
C PRO A 78 -26.25 20.71 -23.52
N PHE A 79 -27.45 20.84 -22.94
CA PHE A 79 -28.66 21.22 -23.68
C PHE A 79 -29.41 22.42 -23.06
N LYS A 80 -30.21 23.09 -23.89
CA LYS A 80 -31.05 24.22 -23.44
C LYS A 80 -32.13 23.73 -22.48
N GLY A 81 -32.15 24.30 -21.27
CA GLY A 81 -33.04 23.92 -20.18
C GLY A 81 -32.37 23.03 -19.12
N GLU A 82 -31.16 22.54 -19.37
CA GLU A 82 -30.36 21.80 -18.37
C GLU A 82 -29.97 22.72 -17.21
N THR A 83 -30.15 22.25 -15.97
CA THR A 83 -29.65 22.92 -14.76
C THR A 83 -28.37 22.24 -14.32
N VAL A 84 -27.34 23.04 -14.07
CA VAL A 84 -25.97 22.60 -13.83
C VAL A 84 -25.34 23.43 -12.71
N ASP A 85 -24.40 22.85 -11.99
CA ASP A 85 -23.62 23.57 -10.97
C ASP A 85 -22.30 24.07 -11.58
N ALA A 86 -21.93 25.30 -11.24
CA ALA A 86 -20.83 26.06 -11.84
C ALA A 86 -20.02 26.79 -10.77
N ILE A 87 -18.74 27.04 -11.03
CA ILE A 87 -17.88 27.88 -10.16
C ILE A 87 -17.60 29.19 -10.87
N VAL A 88 -17.85 30.32 -10.19
CA VAL A 88 -17.65 31.66 -10.76
C VAL A 88 -16.17 31.96 -10.97
N SER A 89 -15.75 32.12 -12.23
CA SER A 89 -14.37 32.39 -12.61
C SER A 89 -14.06 33.88 -12.76
N SER A 90 -15.04 34.72 -13.10
CA SER A 90 -14.92 36.19 -12.99
C SER A 90 -16.29 36.90 -12.97
N VAL A 91 -16.31 38.13 -12.45
CA VAL A 91 -17.53 38.94 -12.33
C VAL A 91 -17.28 40.35 -12.86
N ASN A 92 -18.23 40.92 -13.62
CA ASN A 92 -18.19 42.32 -14.03
C ASN A 92 -19.60 42.94 -14.19
N ARG A 93 -19.67 44.26 -14.43
CA ARG A 93 -20.92 45.03 -14.58
C ARG A 93 -21.90 44.51 -15.66
N MET A 94 -21.45 43.70 -16.62
CA MET A 94 -22.30 43.08 -17.65
C MET A 94 -22.87 41.72 -17.23
N GLY A 95 -22.25 41.03 -16.27
CA GLY A 95 -22.69 39.72 -15.81
C GLY A 95 -21.61 38.92 -15.07
N VAL A 96 -21.91 37.64 -14.86
CA VAL A 96 -21.05 36.65 -14.19
C VAL A 96 -20.54 35.65 -15.23
N PHE A 97 -19.25 35.32 -15.19
CA PHE A 97 -18.67 34.17 -15.89
C PHE A 97 -18.46 33.05 -14.88
N ALA A 98 -18.93 31.86 -15.20
CA ALA A 98 -18.79 30.67 -14.37
C ALA A 98 -18.53 29.44 -15.24
N ASP A 99 -17.72 28.53 -14.74
CA ASP A 99 -17.28 27.35 -15.48
C ASP A 99 -17.97 26.09 -14.95
N VAL A 100 -18.60 25.33 -15.84
CA VAL A 100 -19.27 24.05 -15.57
C VAL A 100 -18.34 22.95 -16.06
N GLY A 101 -17.33 22.64 -15.26
CA GLY A 101 -16.18 21.87 -15.71
C GLY A 101 -15.53 22.55 -16.94
N PRO A 102 -15.42 21.85 -18.09
CA PRO A 102 -14.84 22.42 -19.31
C PRO A 102 -15.80 23.31 -20.14
N LEU A 103 -17.03 23.58 -19.65
CA LEU A 103 -17.99 24.49 -20.31
C LEU A 103 -18.01 25.89 -19.67
N PRO A 104 -17.42 26.91 -20.31
CA PRO A 104 -17.58 28.29 -19.89
C PRO A 104 -19.01 28.80 -20.13
N VAL A 105 -19.61 29.36 -19.09
CA VAL A 105 -20.98 29.90 -19.07
C VAL A 105 -20.95 31.39 -18.73
N PHE A 106 -21.69 32.21 -19.50
CA PHE A 106 -21.92 33.61 -19.18
C PHE A 106 -23.38 33.87 -18.77
N VAL A 107 -23.57 34.43 -17.58
CA VAL A 107 -24.86 34.89 -17.06
C VAL A 107 -24.89 36.41 -17.15
N SER A 108 -25.59 36.95 -18.15
CA SER A 108 -25.80 38.40 -18.28
C SER A 108 -26.57 38.96 -17.07
N ASN A 109 -26.29 40.21 -16.69
CA ASN A 109 -27.04 40.94 -15.66
C ASN A 109 -28.56 41.00 -15.91
N HIS A 110 -29.02 40.88 -17.16
CA HIS A 110 -30.46 40.74 -17.49
C HIS A 110 -31.05 39.36 -17.18
N LEU A 111 -30.23 38.39 -16.76
CA LEU A 111 -30.54 36.99 -16.45
C LEU A 111 -30.21 36.61 -15.00
N ILE A 112 -29.83 37.62 -14.20
CA ILE A 112 -29.73 37.61 -12.72
C ILE A 112 -31.02 38.22 -12.14
N PRO A 113 -31.50 37.80 -10.95
CA PRO A 113 -32.55 38.46 -10.20
C PRO A 113 -32.33 39.99 -10.03
N GLY A 114 -33.41 40.77 -9.90
CA GLY A 114 -33.37 42.25 -9.98
C GLY A 114 -33.06 42.97 -8.66
N ASP A 115 -33.09 42.22 -7.57
CA ASP A 115 -32.63 42.52 -6.23
C ASP A 115 -31.10 42.45 -6.12
N ILE A 116 -30.49 41.36 -6.61
CA ILE A 116 -29.04 41.15 -6.64
C ILE A 116 -28.38 42.13 -7.65
N LYS A 117 -27.53 43.04 -7.15
CA LYS A 117 -26.95 44.15 -7.93
C LYS A 117 -25.43 44.13 -7.90
N TRP A 118 -24.84 44.59 -9.00
CA TRP A 118 -23.41 44.81 -9.12
C TRP A 118 -22.93 45.92 -8.17
N ASP A 119 -22.02 45.60 -7.25
CA ASP A 119 -21.29 46.61 -6.47
C ASP A 119 -19.91 46.88 -7.10
N PRO A 120 -19.66 48.09 -7.64
CA PRO A 120 -18.36 48.47 -8.19
C PRO A 120 -17.29 48.78 -7.12
N ASN A 121 -17.65 48.84 -5.82
CA ASN A 121 -16.74 49.26 -4.74
C ASN A 121 -16.17 48.06 -3.95
N ALA A 122 -16.82 46.90 -4.01
CA ALA A 122 -16.33 45.66 -3.43
C ALA A 122 -14.95 45.27 -3.98
N THR A 123 -14.12 44.65 -3.14
CA THR A 123 -12.82 44.10 -3.52
C THR A 123 -12.68 42.70 -2.92
N PRO A 124 -12.87 41.62 -3.72
CA PRO A 124 -13.07 41.62 -5.17
C PRO A 124 -14.47 42.15 -5.60
N PRO A 125 -14.66 42.52 -6.88
CA PRO A 125 -15.95 43.01 -7.36
C PRO A 125 -17.02 41.90 -7.45
N GLN A 126 -18.27 42.22 -7.09
CA GLN A 126 -19.32 41.22 -6.84
C GLN A 126 -20.72 41.64 -7.33
N TYR A 127 -21.64 40.68 -7.44
CA TYR A 127 -23.08 40.94 -7.35
C TYR A 127 -23.59 40.59 -5.95
N THR A 128 -24.41 41.44 -5.34
CA THR A 128 -25.04 41.18 -4.04
C THR A 128 -26.41 41.84 -3.91
N ASP A 129 -27.30 41.23 -3.13
CA ASP A 129 -28.58 41.81 -2.68
C ASP A 129 -28.40 42.85 -1.56
N ASN A 130 -27.19 42.95 -0.96
CA ASN A 130 -26.87 43.63 0.31
C ASN A 130 -27.41 42.92 1.56
N GLY A 131 -27.71 41.62 1.43
CA GLY A 131 -28.05 40.67 2.49
C GLY A 131 -27.06 39.51 2.50
N ASP A 132 -27.57 38.28 2.47
CA ASP A 132 -26.77 37.05 2.59
C ASP A 132 -26.24 36.51 1.24
N GLN A 133 -26.64 37.12 0.11
CA GLN A 133 -26.20 36.68 -1.22
C GLN A 133 -25.03 37.53 -1.73
N VAL A 134 -23.87 36.88 -1.86
CA VAL A 134 -22.68 37.43 -2.54
C VAL A 134 -22.27 36.47 -3.65
N ILE A 135 -22.13 37.02 -4.86
CA ILE A 135 -21.64 36.33 -6.06
C ILE A 135 -20.35 37.02 -6.49
N GLU A 136 -19.23 36.42 -6.10
CA GLU A 136 -17.86 36.86 -6.40
C GLU A 136 -17.06 35.72 -7.05
N LYS A 137 -15.77 35.92 -7.33
CA LYS A 137 -14.92 34.85 -7.88
C LYS A 137 -14.74 33.73 -6.85
N GLY A 138 -15.14 32.51 -7.22
CA GLY A 138 -15.11 31.32 -6.37
C GLY A 138 -16.48 30.91 -5.83
N THR A 139 -17.52 31.76 -5.94
CA THR A 139 -18.88 31.38 -5.56
C THR A 139 -19.38 30.19 -6.38
N HIS A 140 -19.96 29.19 -5.73
CA HIS A 140 -20.69 28.11 -6.38
C HIS A 140 -22.09 28.60 -6.76
N LEU A 141 -22.47 28.43 -8.03
CA LEU A 141 -23.77 28.82 -8.58
C LEU A 141 -24.48 27.64 -9.24
N ARG A 142 -25.76 27.45 -8.94
CA ARG A 142 -26.66 26.62 -9.74
C ARG A 142 -27.24 27.45 -10.88
N ILE A 143 -26.93 27.09 -12.11
CA ILE A 143 -27.23 27.84 -13.34
C ILE A 143 -28.10 27.00 -14.28
N LYS A 144 -29.10 27.62 -14.92
CA LYS A 144 -29.89 27.00 -15.99
C LYS A 144 -29.37 27.47 -17.35
N LEU A 145 -29.02 26.54 -18.24
CA LEU A 145 -28.49 26.84 -19.57
C LEU A 145 -29.64 27.30 -20.50
N ILE A 146 -29.67 28.58 -20.87
CA ILE A 146 -30.73 29.13 -21.74
C ILE A 146 -30.40 29.05 -23.24
N GLY A 147 -29.15 28.72 -23.57
CA GLY A 147 -28.68 28.42 -24.92
C GLY A 147 -27.20 28.06 -24.93
N THR A 148 -26.80 27.17 -25.83
CA THR A 148 -25.40 26.81 -26.10
C THR A 148 -24.98 27.31 -27.48
N ARG A 149 -23.69 27.64 -27.63
CA ARG A 149 -23.02 27.89 -28.90
C ARG A 149 -21.80 26.97 -28.98
N SER A 150 -21.71 26.25 -30.08
CA SER A 150 -20.51 25.50 -30.45
C SER A 150 -19.63 26.32 -31.37
N ASP A 151 -18.32 26.24 -31.16
CA ASP A 151 -17.28 26.59 -32.13
C ASP A 151 -16.38 25.35 -32.34
N VAL A 152 -15.38 25.42 -33.21
CA VAL A 152 -14.50 24.26 -33.48
C VAL A 152 -13.61 23.99 -32.27
N GLY A 153 -13.77 22.82 -31.65
CA GLY A 153 -13.00 22.40 -30.47
C GLY A 153 -13.45 23.02 -29.13
N SER A 154 -14.56 23.74 -29.09
CA SER A 154 -15.06 24.39 -27.86
C SER A 154 -16.58 24.59 -27.87
N MET A 155 -17.18 24.70 -26.69
CA MET A 155 -18.56 25.16 -26.51
C MET A 155 -18.58 26.27 -25.47
N PHE A 156 -19.57 27.15 -25.61
CA PHE A 156 -19.89 28.23 -24.68
C PHE A 156 -21.39 28.17 -24.39
N ALA A 157 -21.81 28.54 -23.19
CA ALA A 157 -23.22 28.66 -22.87
C ALA A 157 -23.60 30.05 -22.35
N ILE A 158 -24.87 30.41 -22.55
CA ILE A 158 -25.51 31.52 -21.85
C ILE A 158 -26.36 30.91 -20.74
N GLY A 159 -26.10 31.31 -19.51
CA GLY A 159 -26.79 30.85 -18.31
C GLY A 159 -27.81 31.85 -17.79
N SER A 160 -28.67 31.39 -16.91
CA SER A 160 -29.56 32.23 -16.10
C SER A 160 -29.67 31.68 -14.68
N ILE A 161 -29.82 32.59 -13.71
CA ILE A 161 -30.05 32.27 -12.29
C ILE A 161 -31.34 32.93 -11.77
N LYS A 162 -32.33 33.09 -12.66
CA LYS A 162 -33.53 33.93 -12.45
C LYS A 162 -34.78 33.20 -11.97
N GLU A 163 -34.66 31.91 -11.67
CA GLU A 163 -35.77 31.06 -11.22
C GLU A 163 -35.44 30.62 -9.78
N ASP A 164 -36.45 30.54 -8.92
CA ASP A 164 -36.37 30.52 -7.44
C ASP A 164 -35.65 29.30 -6.80
N PHE A 165 -34.97 28.48 -7.62
CA PHE A 165 -34.15 27.32 -7.25
C PHE A 165 -32.72 27.39 -7.84
N LEU A 166 -32.35 28.55 -8.39
CA LEU A 166 -31.07 28.88 -9.01
C LEU A 166 -30.45 30.07 -8.25
N GLY A 167 -29.12 30.16 -8.23
CA GLY A 167 -28.40 31.14 -7.41
C GLY A 167 -27.20 30.52 -6.69
N SER A 168 -26.71 31.17 -5.62
CA SER A 168 -25.66 30.60 -4.76
C SER A 168 -26.25 29.62 -3.73
N GLU A 169 -25.45 28.67 -3.25
CA GLU A 169 -25.97 27.57 -2.43
C GLU A 169 -26.54 27.98 -1.07
N ASN A 170 -26.24 29.19 -0.58
CA ASN A 170 -26.77 29.74 0.68
C ASN A 170 -28.32 29.81 0.70
N ASP A 171 -28.98 30.00 -0.44
CA ASP A 171 -30.41 30.31 -0.52
C ASP A 171 -31.33 29.07 -0.38
N ARG A 172 -30.76 27.86 -0.32
CA ARG A 172 -31.53 26.60 -0.12
C ARG A 172 -32.31 26.56 1.21
N SER A 173 -32.08 27.51 2.11
CA SER A 173 -32.74 27.61 3.42
C SER A 173 -34.12 28.30 3.42
N GLN A 174 -34.49 29.09 2.39
CA GLN A 174 -35.71 29.92 2.42
C GLN A 174 -36.74 29.64 1.31
N GLY A 175 -36.32 29.22 0.10
CA GLY A 175 -37.22 29.11 -1.06
C GLY A 175 -38.41 28.13 -0.94
N LEU A 176 -38.35 27.15 -0.03
CA LEU A 176 -39.35 26.06 0.09
C LEU A 176 -40.65 26.45 0.83
N LYS A 177 -41.01 27.75 0.89
CA LYS A 177 -42.17 28.28 1.62
C LYS A 177 -43.10 29.20 0.80
N MET A 178 -43.64 28.74 -0.34
CA MET A 178 -45.00 29.11 -0.80
C MET A 178 -45.49 28.38 -2.08
N ALA A 179 -46.04 27.17 -1.94
CA ALA A 179 -46.99 26.59 -2.91
C ALA A 179 -47.82 25.51 -2.21
N SER A 180 -49.13 25.73 -1.99
CA SER A 180 -49.96 24.79 -1.20
C SER A 180 -51.34 24.49 -1.79
N ASN A 181 -51.40 23.36 -2.52
CA ASN A 181 -52.58 22.48 -2.63
C ASN A 181 -53.85 23.04 -3.34
N PRO A 182 -54.95 22.28 -3.56
CA PRO A 182 -55.21 20.88 -3.17
C PRO A 182 -55.82 19.91 -4.23
N TYR A 183 -55.79 18.61 -3.86
CA TYR A 183 -56.60 17.47 -4.35
C TYR A 183 -56.26 16.85 -5.73
N HIS A 184 -56.45 15.55 -5.98
CA HIS A 184 -56.95 14.41 -5.17
C HIS A 184 -56.28 13.08 -5.64
N ASP A 185 -56.27 12.05 -4.76
CA ASP A 185 -56.32 10.56 -4.90
C ASP A 185 -56.12 9.87 -6.29
N GLU A 186 -55.70 8.58 -6.39
CA GLU A 186 -55.97 7.43 -5.51
C GLU A 186 -54.87 6.32 -5.56
N GLU A 187 -55.13 5.15 -4.97
CA GLU A 187 -54.15 4.15 -4.51
C GLU A 187 -53.86 2.94 -5.44
N ARG A 188 -52.62 2.42 -5.31
CA ARG A 188 -52.20 0.99 -5.26
C ARG A 188 -52.39 0.01 -6.45
N LYS A 189 -51.19 -0.45 -6.88
CA LYS A 189 -50.72 -1.86 -7.00
C LYS A 189 -50.89 -2.62 -8.33
N PRO A 190 -50.02 -3.66 -8.58
CA PRO A 190 -49.75 -4.19 -9.91
C PRO A 190 -50.31 -5.60 -10.18
N LEU A 191 -50.16 -6.09 -11.42
CA LEU A 191 -50.29 -7.50 -11.79
C LEU A 191 -49.46 -7.82 -13.07
N ASN A 192 -49.25 -9.11 -13.35
CA ASN A 192 -48.25 -9.64 -14.29
C ASN A 192 -48.78 -10.00 -15.70
N GLN A 193 -47.81 -10.32 -16.58
CA GLN A 193 -47.86 -11.25 -17.73
C GLN A 193 -48.39 -10.80 -19.11
N ASP A 194 -47.49 -10.95 -20.08
CA ASP A 194 -47.61 -11.56 -21.41
C ASP A 194 -48.89 -11.38 -22.24
N SER A 195 -48.74 -10.83 -23.46
CA SER A 195 -48.74 -11.67 -24.70
C SER A 195 -48.73 -10.86 -26.02
N SER A 196 -48.13 -11.48 -27.06
CA SER A 196 -48.41 -11.37 -28.51
C SER A 196 -48.54 -10.00 -29.24
N SER A 197 -47.76 -9.89 -30.33
CA SER A 197 -47.98 -9.07 -31.55
C SER A 197 -49.07 -9.69 -32.47
N PRO A 198 -49.44 -9.16 -33.68
CA PRO A 198 -48.80 -8.12 -34.52
C PRO A 198 -49.77 -7.14 -35.27
N GLU A 199 -49.23 -6.42 -36.28
CA GLU A 199 -49.93 -5.75 -37.43
C GLU A 199 -50.75 -4.46 -37.12
N ASP A 200 -50.91 -3.43 -38.00
CA ASP A 200 -50.43 -3.15 -39.38
C ASP A 200 -50.41 -1.61 -39.72
N ARG A 201 -49.83 -1.22 -40.87
CA ARG A 201 -50.06 0.00 -41.74
C ARG A 201 -49.52 1.42 -41.41
N ASN A 202 -48.38 1.73 -42.04
CA ASN A 202 -48.19 2.63 -43.21
C ASN A 202 -49.01 3.93 -43.44
N SER A 203 -48.31 5.07 -43.50
CA SER A 203 -48.26 6.05 -44.63
C SER A 203 -47.02 6.96 -44.44
N LEU A 204 -46.16 7.29 -45.43
CA LEU A 204 -46.37 8.16 -46.60
C LEU A 204 -47.07 9.49 -46.22
N ASP A 205 -46.62 10.69 -46.60
CA ASP A 205 -45.77 11.05 -47.75
C ASP A 205 -44.87 12.30 -47.50
N SER A 206 -44.11 12.71 -48.53
CA SER A 206 -43.16 13.85 -48.52
C SER A 206 -43.78 15.23 -48.83
N PHE A 207 -43.09 16.34 -48.47
CA PHE A 207 -42.52 17.32 -49.43
C PHE A 207 -41.78 18.52 -48.77
N THR A 208 -40.94 19.20 -49.55
CA THR A 208 -40.01 20.28 -49.15
C THR A 208 -40.45 21.70 -49.57
N SER A 209 -40.26 22.70 -48.70
CA SER A 209 -40.10 24.14 -49.07
C SER A 209 -39.72 24.99 -47.85
N SER A 210 -38.95 26.08 -47.94
CA SER A 210 -37.91 26.51 -48.90
C SER A 210 -37.29 27.84 -48.43
N SER A 211 -35.95 28.01 -48.48
CA SER A 211 -35.30 29.33 -48.51
C SER A 211 -33.78 29.23 -48.73
N ASP A 212 -33.33 29.30 -49.99
CA ASP A 212 -31.92 29.49 -50.33
C ASP A 212 -31.66 30.89 -50.91
N THR A 213 -30.37 31.30 -50.84
CA THR A 213 -29.64 32.32 -51.63
C THR A 213 -29.54 33.76 -51.06
N SER A 214 -28.38 34.47 -51.12
CA SER A 214 -27.01 34.11 -51.57
C SER A 214 -25.93 35.19 -51.29
N ILE A 215 -24.64 34.80 -51.44
CA ILE A 215 -23.50 35.59 -51.99
C ILE A 215 -22.62 36.50 -51.07
N ALA A 216 -21.34 36.06 -50.95
CA ALA A 216 -20.06 36.82 -50.94
C ALA A 216 -19.73 37.82 -49.78
N LEU A 217 -18.47 38.23 -49.54
CA LEU A 217 -17.22 38.08 -50.34
C LEU A 217 -15.96 37.92 -49.45
N GLU A 218 -14.84 37.48 -50.04
CA GLU A 218 -13.56 37.16 -49.38
C GLU A 218 -12.71 38.36 -48.89
N ARG A 219 -11.67 38.05 -48.10
CA ARG A 219 -10.51 38.92 -47.83
C ARG A 219 -9.57 38.97 -49.05
N LEU A 220 -8.87 40.08 -49.26
CA LEU A 220 -7.56 40.08 -49.93
C LEU A 220 -6.68 41.26 -49.48
N ASN A 221 -5.37 41.04 -49.38
CA ASN A 221 -4.34 42.07 -49.17
C ASN A 221 -3.76 42.53 -50.52
N HIS A 222 -3.19 43.75 -50.59
CA HIS A 222 -1.97 44.01 -51.35
C HIS A 222 -1.30 45.36 -51.01
N ASP A 223 0.05 45.37 -50.97
CA ASP A 223 0.90 46.57 -50.91
C ASP A 223 0.99 47.33 -52.26
N GLY A 224 1.45 48.60 -52.28
CA GLY A 224 1.50 49.35 -53.57
C GLY A 224 2.15 50.75 -53.70
N SER A 225 3.02 51.22 -52.80
CA SER A 225 4.03 52.30 -53.03
C SER A 225 3.68 53.70 -53.61
N ALA A 226 3.90 54.74 -52.77
CA ALA A 226 4.85 55.88 -52.98
C ALA A 226 4.51 57.22 -53.72
N ILE A 227 5.25 58.26 -53.30
CA ILE A 227 5.52 59.61 -53.86
C ILE A 227 4.44 60.72 -53.70
N GLY A 228 4.81 61.84 -53.05
CA GLY A 228 4.08 63.13 -53.16
C GLY A 228 4.37 64.18 -52.06
N ASN A 229 5.13 65.25 -52.36
CA ASN A 229 5.34 66.40 -51.46
C ASN A 229 4.12 67.36 -51.45
N GLY A 230 3.85 68.06 -50.32
CA GLY A 230 2.78 69.09 -50.29
C GLY A 230 2.82 70.06 -49.08
N HIS A 231 3.17 71.32 -49.30
CA HIS A 231 3.40 72.35 -48.27
C HIS A 231 2.16 73.22 -47.92
N THR A 232 1.96 73.49 -46.63
CA THR A 232 1.54 74.79 -46.02
C THR A 232 0.08 75.32 -46.04
N LYS A 233 -0.16 76.20 -45.05
CA LYS A 233 -1.14 77.32 -44.91
C LYS A 233 -2.55 77.06 -44.37
N ALA A 234 -2.86 77.86 -43.35
CA ALA A 234 -4.19 78.31 -42.91
C ALA A 234 -4.26 79.85 -43.08
N PRO A 235 -5.32 80.58 -42.67
CA PRO A 235 -6.74 80.25 -42.44
C PRO A 235 -7.61 81.00 -43.51
N PRO A 236 -8.86 81.55 -43.32
CA PRO A 236 -9.32 82.42 -42.22
C PRO A 236 -10.78 82.25 -41.68
N ARG A 237 -11.02 82.97 -40.57
CA ARG A 237 -12.28 83.41 -39.92
C ARG A 237 -13.53 83.56 -40.84
N THR A 238 -14.76 83.37 -40.34
CA THR A 238 -15.61 84.38 -39.63
C THR A 238 -17.03 83.79 -39.40
N ARG A 239 -17.99 84.34 -38.61
CA ARG A 239 -18.09 85.23 -37.41
C ARG A 239 -19.60 85.40 -37.07
N ALA A 240 -19.95 85.89 -35.87
CA ALA A 240 -21.29 86.35 -35.42
C ALA A 240 -22.23 85.18 -34.98
N MET A 241 -22.66 85.10 -33.71
CA MET A 241 -23.66 85.89 -32.94
C MET A 241 -25.10 85.37 -33.12
N GLY A 242 -25.91 85.21 -32.07
CA GLY A 242 -25.58 85.37 -30.64
C GLY A 242 -26.81 85.37 -29.72
N ASP A 243 -26.53 85.58 -28.43
CA ASP A 243 -27.42 86.01 -27.33
C ASP A 243 -28.66 85.15 -26.96
N LYS A 244 -28.67 84.59 -25.73
CA LYS A 244 -29.47 85.02 -24.52
C LYS A 244 -30.94 84.52 -24.58
N ALA A 245 -31.71 84.40 -23.49
CA ALA A 245 -31.61 84.88 -22.11
C ALA A 245 -32.23 83.83 -21.14
N ASP A 246 -32.32 83.96 -19.81
CA ASP A 246 -31.56 84.51 -18.64
C ASP A 246 -32.63 84.49 -17.48
N ASP A 247 -32.46 84.14 -16.19
CA ASP A 247 -31.39 83.56 -15.33
C ASP A 247 -32.06 83.18 -13.95
N TYR A 248 -31.31 82.76 -12.90
CA TYR A 248 -31.70 82.61 -11.45
C TYR A 248 -32.46 81.35 -10.97
N ASP A 249 -32.12 80.69 -9.85
CA ASP A 249 -31.01 80.82 -8.87
C ASP A 249 -30.78 79.44 -8.16
N GLU A 250 -29.92 79.16 -7.16
CA GLU A 250 -29.21 79.97 -6.15
C GLU A 250 -27.85 79.29 -5.71
N GLU A 251 -27.42 79.48 -4.45
CA GLU A 251 -26.17 79.07 -3.74
C GLU A 251 -25.95 77.53 -3.51
N ASP A 252 -24.75 76.95 -3.29
CA ASP A 252 -23.32 77.36 -3.14
C ASP A 252 -22.42 76.16 -3.67
N GLY A 253 -21.10 76.17 -3.88
CA GLY A 253 -20.07 77.15 -3.49
C GLY A 253 -18.59 76.81 -3.71
N PHE A 254 -17.76 77.51 -2.92
CA PHE A 254 -16.29 77.46 -2.70
C PHE A 254 -15.33 76.88 -3.76
N TYR A 255 -14.51 77.78 -4.33
CA TYR A 255 -13.33 77.48 -5.15
C TYR A 255 -12.18 78.46 -4.85
N VAL A 256 -10.91 78.05 -5.02
CA VAL A 256 -9.72 78.91 -4.80
C VAL A 256 -8.73 78.76 -5.97
N PRO A 257 -8.18 79.85 -6.55
CA PRO A 257 -7.45 79.83 -7.82
C PRO A 257 -5.94 79.49 -7.70
N PRO A 258 -5.31 78.99 -8.78
CA PRO A 258 -3.89 78.62 -8.79
C PRO A 258 -2.94 79.82 -8.98
N VAL A 259 -1.95 79.95 -8.10
CA VAL A 259 -0.86 80.92 -8.22
C VAL A 259 0.36 80.30 -8.93
N ARG A 260 0.91 81.00 -9.93
CA ARG A 260 2.19 80.61 -10.55
C ARG A 260 3.37 81.01 -9.66
N LEU A 261 4.07 80.02 -9.09
CA LEU A 261 5.39 80.21 -8.48
C LEU A 261 6.52 79.84 -9.46
N ALA A 262 7.51 80.70 -9.60
CA ALA A 262 8.67 80.48 -10.45
C ALA A 262 9.72 79.62 -9.73
N LEU A 263 10.02 78.43 -10.26
CA LEU A 263 10.98 77.52 -9.64
C LEU A 263 12.42 77.93 -9.96
N GLU A 264 13.21 78.26 -8.93
CA GLU A 264 14.60 78.72 -9.11
C GLU A 264 15.54 77.67 -9.72
N ARG A 265 16.62 78.15 -10.35
CA ARG A 265 17.68 77.33 -10.96
C ARG A 265 18.34 76.33 -10.00
N ARG A 266 18.23 76.53 -8.68
CA ARG A 266 18.75 75.65 -7.64
C ARG A 266 18.01 74.30 -7.61
N ASN A 267 16.68 74.32 -7.68
CA ASN A 267 15.85 73.12 -7.52
C ASN A 267 16.00 72.16 -8.70
N ARG A 268 16.21 72.68 -9.92
CA ARG A 268 16.48 71.88 -11.11
C ARG A 268 17.76 71.02 -10.99
N ARG A 269 18.77 71.46 -10.22
CA ARG A 269 19.97 70.64 -9.93
C ARG A 269 19.68 69.52 -8.93
N ILE A 270 18.81 69.76 -7.96
CA ILE A 270 18.39 68.74 -6.98
C ILE A 270 17.57 67.65 -7.68
N ILE A 271 16.68 68.01 -8.61
CA ILE A 271 15.92 67.06 -9.43
C ILE A 271 16.85 66.20 -10.31
N TRP A 272 17.87 66.79 -10.95
CA TRP A 272 18.86 66.00 -11.70
C TRP A 272 19.74 65.12 -10.80
N ALA A 273 20.07 65.55 -9.58
CA ALA A 273 20.81 64.74 -8.62
C ALA A 273 19.97 63.54 -8.14
N LEU A 274 18.70 63.75 -7.77
CA LEU A 274 17.75 62.69 -7.42
C LEU A 274 17.50 61.74 -8.59
N GLY A 275 17.29 62.27 -9.81
CA GLY A 275 17.15 61.46 -11.02
C GLY A 275 18.39 60.60 -11.30
N GLY A 276 19.59 61.15 -11.13
CA GLY A 276 20.85 60.40 -11.24
C GLY A 276 21.04 59.35 -10.14
N LEU A 277 20.57 59.62 -8.92
CA LEU A 277 20.65 58.68 -7.79
C LEU A 277 19.64 57.54 -7.96
N CYS A 278 18.41 57.83 -8.39
CA CYS A 278 17.42 56.81 -8.76
C CYS A 278 17.87 55.97 -9.96
N PHE A 279 18.43 56.61 -11.00
CA PHE A 279 18.95 55.88 -12.18
C PHE A 279 20.18 55.03 -11.83
N GLY A 280 21.08 55.52 -10.98
CA GLY A 280 22.21 54.77 -10.46
C GLY A 280 21.78 53.60 -9.55
N GLY A 281 20.78 53.79 -8.70
CA GLY A 281 20.17 52.72 -7.89
C GLY A 281 19.46 51.67 -8.75
N TRP A 282 18.76 52.09 -9.81
CA TRP A 282 18.14 51.18 -10.78
C TRP A 282 19.18 50.40 -11.59
N LEU A 283 20.28 51.05 -12.02
CA LEU A 283 21.42 50.38 -12.67
C LEU A 283 22.11 49.39 -11.72
N LEU A 284 22.27 49.75 -10.44
CA LEU A 284 22.84 48.85 -9.43
C LEU A 284 21.92 47.64 -9.19
N ALA A 285 20.62 47.85 -9.09
CA ALA A 285 19.63 46.77 -8.97
C ALA A 285 19.62 45.88 -10.23
N LEU A 286 19.71 46.46 -11.42
CA LEU A 286 19.80 45.73 -12.69
C LEU A 286 21.10 44.92 -12.78
N VAL A 287 22.24 45.47 -12.36
CA VAL A 287 23.52 44.75 -12.32
C VAL A 287 23.51 43.65 -11.26
N LEU A 288 22.87 43.86 -10.11
CA LEU A 288 22.66 42.81 -9.09
C LEU A 288 21.74 41.69 -9.60
N PHE A 289 20.68 42.04 -10.35
CA PHE A 289 19.76 41.09 -10.98
C PHE A 289 20.44 40.28 -12.11
N LEU A 290 21.27 40.93 -12.94
CA LEU A 290 21.98 40.27 -14.04
C LEU A 290 23.22 39.47 -13.60
N SER A 291 23.85 39.84 -12.47
CA SER A 291 24.96 39.08 -11.88
C SER A 291 24.48 37.91 -11.02
N ARG A 292 23.34 38.05 -10.32
CA ARG A 292 22.60 36.92 -9.74
C ARG A 292 21.83 36.16 -10.83
N ARG A 293 22.56 35.42 -11.68
CA ARG A 293 21.94 34.39 -12.51
C ARG A 293 21.09 33.47 -11.63
N SER A 294 19.95 33.06 -12.19
CA SER A 294 18.87 32.31 -11.54
C SER A 294 17.94 33.17 -10.67
N TYR A 295 16.92 33.77 -11.31
CA TYR A 295 15.60 33.78 -10.67
C TYR A 295 15.15 32.31 -10.63
N GLN A 296 15.19 31.72 -9.45
CA GLN A 296 14.66 30.39 -9.21
C GLN A 296 13.16 30.50 -8.90
N PRO A 297 12.28 29.75 -9.61
CA PRO A 297 10.87 29.68 -9.24
C PRO A 297 10.72 29.04 -7.86
N ALA A 298 9.55 29.22 -7.22
CA ALA A 298 9.24 28.59 -5.94
C ALA A 298 9.40 27.05 -5.98
N SER A 299 9.23 26.44 -7.16
CA SER A 299 9.40 25.01 -7.44
C SER A 299 10.85 24.53 -7.58
N SER A 300 11.85 25.34 -7.22
CA SER A 300 13.25 24.88 -7.13
C SER A 300 13.94 25.24 -5.80
N VAL A 301 13.18 25.71 -4.81
CA VAL A 301 13.55 25.59 -3.40
C VAL A 301 13.08 24.23 -2.92
N PRO A 302 13.89 23.42 -2.21
CA PRO A 302 13.40 22.18 -1.60
C PRO A 302 12.21 22.44 -0.68
N PHE A 303 11.20 21.58 -0.73
CA PHE A 303 10.03 21.68 0.13
C PHE A 303 10.42 21.49 1.62
N ASP A 304 9.89 22.37 2.47
CA ASP A 304 10.03 22.32 3.94
C ASP A 304 8.63 22.19 4.56
N PRO A 305 8.22 20.98 5.03
CA PRO A 305 6.90 20.78 5.62
C PRO A 305 6.70 21.53 6.94
N ALA A 306 7.79 21.94 7.62
CA ALA A 306 7.73 22.71 8.86
C ALA A 306 7.61 24.23 8.64
N ALA A 307 7.62 24.70 7.38
CA ALA A 307 7.48 26.12 7.06
C ALA A 307 6.04 26.61 7.27
N THR A 308 5.79 27.28 8.40
CA THR A 308 4.45 27.78 8.80
C THR A 308 3.99 29.07 8.09
N VAL A 309 4.86 29.70 7.29
CA VAL A 309 4.62 31.06 6.71
C VAL A 309 4.68 31.08 5.18
N SER A 310 4.96 29.94 4.53
CA SER A 310 4.94 29.82 3.07
C SER A 310 4.42 28.46 2.65
N HIS A 311 3.26 28.44 1.99
CA HIS A 311 2.83 27.28 1.23
C HIS A 311 3.90 26.89 0.21
N GLY A 312 4.17 25.60 0.11
CA GLY A 312 5.03 25.06 -0.92
C GLY A 312 4.43 25.24 -2.33
N SER A 313 5.18 24.76 -3.32
CA SER A 313 4.59 24.39 -4.62
C SER A 313 4.60 22.87 -4.79
N GLY A 314 4.50 22.14 -3.66
CA GLY A 314 4.42 20.70 -3.65
C GLY A 314 3.05 20.22 -4.08
N LYS A 315 2.97 18.92 -4.41
CA LYS A 315 1.70 18.23 -4.65
C LYS A 315 1.29 17.48 -3.38
N ALA A 316 0.01 17.51 -3.01
CA ALA A 316 -0.49 16.56 -2.01
C ALA A 316 -0.30 15.12 -2.50
N VAL A 317 0.01 14.19 -1.60
CA VAL A 317 0.00 12.74 -1.89
C VAL A 317 -1.44 12.33 -2.24
N THR A 318 -1.67 11.48 -3.24
CA THR A 318 -3.02 10.98 -3.56
C THR A 318 -3.19 9.50 -3.20
N LEU A 319 -4.45 9.09 -2.99
CA LEU A 319 -4.78 7.69 -2.69
C LEU A 319 -4.39 6.76 -3.85
N ASP A 320 -4.61 7.18 -5.10
CA ASP A 320 -4.24 6.40 -6.28
C ASP A 320 -2.72 6.20 -6.38
N GLN A 321 -1.89 7.19 -6.04
CA GLN A 321 -0.42 7.01 -6.01
C GLN A 321 0.02 5.94 -5.00
N TYR A 322 -0.66 5.85 -3.86
CA TYR A 322 -0.43 4.80 -2.87
C TYR A 322 -0.88 3.43 -3.38
N LEU A 323 -2.13 3.32 -3.88
CA LEU A 323 -2.71 2.05 -4.33
C LEU A 323 -2.04 1.49 -5.59
N ASN A 324 -1.63 2.36 -6.53
CA ASN A 324 -0.84 1.99 -7.71
C ASN A 324 0.62 1.64 -7.35
N GLY A 325 1.06 1.92 -6.12
CA GLY A 325 2.42 1.64 -5.64
C GLY A 325 3.50 2.56 -6.21
N GLU A 326 3.15 3.76 -6.69
CA GLU A 326 4.13 4.72 -7.26
C GLU A 326 5.22 5.12 -6.25
N TRP A 327 4.88 5.11 -4.96
CA TRP A 327 5.78 5.41 -3.84
C TRP A 327 6.65 4.23 -3.40
N ARG A 328 6.48 3.03 -3.96
CA ARG A 328 7.27 1.85 -3.55
C ARG A 328 8.73 2.03 -3.99
N PRO A 329 9.71 1.86 -3.09
CA PRO A 329 11.11 1.84 -3.47
C PRO A 329 11.40 0.71 -4.45
N LYS A 330 12.30 0.97 -5.40
CA LYS A 330 12.87 -0.05 -6.26
C LYS A 330 13.96 -0.81 -5.51
N HIS A 331 14.03 -2.10 -5.81
CA HIS A 331 15.05 -3.03 -5.36
C HIS A 331 15.35 -4.01 -6.51
N HIS A 332 16.60 -4.40 -6.68
CA HIS A 332 16.97 -5.55 -7.51
C HIS A 332 16.68 -6.84 -6.75
N THR A 333 16.20 -7.87 -7.46
CA THR A 333 16.02 -9.22 -6.89
C THR A 333 17.37 -9.94 -6.93
N LEU A 334 18.18 -9.68 -5.91
CA LEU A 334 19.54 -10.18 -5.75
C LEU A 334 19.59 -11.28 -4.70
N SER A 335 20.28 -12.38 -4.98
CA SER A 335 20.47 -13.47 -4.02
C SER A 335 21.89 -14.02 -4.08
N TRP A 336 22.46 -14.36 -2.93
CA TRP A 336 23.78 -14.99 -2.84
C TRP A 336 23.68 -16.48 -3.16
N ILE A 337 24.65 -17.00 -3.90
CA ILE A 337 24.78 -18.45 -4.14
C ILE A 337 26.21 -18.93 -3.85
N ALA A 338 26.36 -20.24 -3.66
CA ALA A 338 27.66 -20.88 -3.43
C ALA A 338 28.30 -21.35 -4.75
N GLY A 339 29.60 -21.11 -4.93
CA GLY A 339 30.35 -21.68 -6.05
C GLY A 339 30.77 -23.14 -5.80
N ALA A 340 30.88 -23.93 -6.87
CA ALA A 340 31.23 -25.37 -6.81
C ALA A 340 32.60 -25.69 -6.18
N ASN A 341 33.53 -24.75 -6.16
CA ASN A 341 34.86 -24.90 -5.57
C ASN A 341 35.03 -24.05 -4.29
N GLY A 342 33.92 -23.55 -3.71
CA GLY A 342 33.95 -22.61 -2.59
C GLY A 342 34.19 -21.16 -3.02
N GLU A 343 33.88 -20.79 -4.26
CA GLU A 343 33.89 -19.39 -4.69
C GLU A 343 32.84 -18.58 -3.91
N ASP A 344 33.27 -17.48 -3.31
CA ASP A 344 32.43 -16.57 -2.54
C ASP A 344 32.31 -15.19 -3.22
N GLY A 345 31.16 -14.54 -3.07
CA GLY A 345 30.80 -13.31 -3.77
C GLY A 345 30.10 -13.53 -5.11
N LEU A 346 29.54 -14.73 -5.36
CA LEU A 346 28.66 -14.99 -6.50
C LEU A 346 27.24 -14.49 -6.20
N LEU A 347 26.76 -13.57 -7.03
CA LEU A 347 25.45 -12.96 -6.91
C LEU A 347 24.58 -13.35 -8.11
N LEU A 348 23.39 -13.86 -7.82
CA LEU A 348 22.37 -14.27 -8.77
C LEU A 348 21.36 -13.12 -8.95
N GLU A 349 21.08 -12.76 -10.20
CA GLU A 349 20.15 -11.70 -10.59
C GLU A 349 19.11 -12.24 -11.58
N VAL A 350 17.83 -11.96 -11.29
CA VAL A 350 16.68 -12.31 -12.14
C VAL A 350 16.18 -11.03 -12.80
N GLU A 351 16.20 -10.97 -14.14
CA GLU A 351 15.98 -9.72 -14.88
C GLU A 351 14.65 -9.66 -15.67
N GLU A 352 14.18 -8.42 -15.87
CA GLU A 352 12.98 -8.11 -16.64
C GLU A 352 13.19 -8.14 -18.17
N PRO A 353 12.10 -8.17 -18.98
CA PRO A 353 12.17 -8.41 -20.42
C PRO A 353 13.05 -7.41 -21.20
N GLY A 354 14.11 -7.93 -21.82
CA GLY A 354 15.06 -7.15 -22.63
C GLY A 354 16.52 -7.52 -22.37
N GLN A 355 16.80 -8.19 -21.26
CA GLN A 355 18.09 -8.78 -20.92
C GLN A 355 17.97 -10.31 -20.79
N ASP A 356 19.09 -10.99 -20.49
CA ASP A 356 19.10 -12.42 -20.19
C ASP A 356 18.38 -12.68 -18.86
N TYR A 357 17.33 -13.51 -18.88
CA TYR A 357 16.41 -13.69 -17.75
C TYR A 357 17.06 -14.10 -16.42
N LEU A 358 18.06 -14.99 -16.45
CA LEU A 358 18.78 -15.43 -15.26
C LEU A 358 20.28 -15.34 -15.50
N THR A 359 20.95 -14.51 -14.70
CA THR A 359 22.40 -14.32 -14.77
C THR A 359 23.06 -14.45 -13.40
N VAL A 360 24.33 -14.85 -13.40
CA VAL A 360 25.19 -14.87 -12.22
C VAL A 360 26.48 -14.13 -12.53
N GLU A 361 26.99 -13.36 -11.58
CA GLU A 361 28.31 -12.75 -11.69
C GLU A 361 29.05 -12.77 -10.35
N ASP A 362 30.38 -12.83 -10.40
CA ASP A 362 31.18 -12.45 -9.25
C ASP A 362 31.10 -10.93 -9.12
N VAL A 363 30.71 -10.40 -7.96
CA VAL A 363 30.51 -8.96 -7.75
C VAL A 363 31.77 -8.13 -8.04
N ARG A 364 32.96 -8.73 -7.93
CA ARG A 364 34.25 -8.11 -8.25
C ARG A 364 34.48 -7.95 -9.76
N SER A 365 33.82 -8.76 -10.59
CA SER A 365 33.98 -8.75 -12.05
C SER A 365 33.65 -7.38 -12.66
N ARG A 366 32.65 -6.67 -12.14
CA ARG A 366 32.27 -5.30 -12.53
C ARG A 366 33.44 -4.31 -12.56
N LYS A 367 34.48 -4.54 -11.75
CA LYS A 367 35.70 -3.72 -11.68
C LYS A 367 36.94 -4.45 -12.22
N GLU A 368 37.00 -5.78 -12.09
CA GLU A 368 38.14 -6.63 -12.43
C GLU A 368 37.75 -7.84 -13.33
N ASN A 369 36.97 -7.59 -14.39
CA ASN A 369 36.38 -8.57 -15.33
C ASN A 369 37.36 -9.61 -15.92
N ALA A 370 38.66 -9.36 -15.89
CA ALA A 370 39.69 -10.27 -16.39
C ALA A 370 40.21 -11.29 -15.36
N LYS A 371 39.74 -11.24 -14.11
CA LYS A 371 40.25 -12.05 -12.98
C LYS A 371 39.20 -12.95 -12.33
N TYR A 372 37.94 -12.53 -12.31
CA TYR A 372 36.84 -13.22 -11.64
C TYR A 372 35.79 -13.72 -12.65
N LEU A 373 34.78 -14.47 -12.21
CA LEU A 373 33.70 -14.93 -13.07
C LEU A 373 32.93 -13.72 -13.64
N PRO A 374 33.02 -13.43 -14.96
CA PRO A 374 32.21 -12.37 -15.58
C PRO A 374 30.75 -12.82 -15.64
N ARG A 375 29.83 -11.87 -15.86
CA ARG A 375 28.39 -12.13 -15.98
C ARG A 375 28.11 -13.28 -16.94
N GLN A 376 27.64 -14.39 -16.37
CA GLN A 376 27.29 -15.62 -17.06
C GLN A 376 25.78 -15.75 -17.14
N THR A 377 25.28 -15.87 -18.37
CA THR A 377 23.91 -16.27 -18.66
C THR A 377 23.66 -17.71 -18.21
N LEU A 378 22.69 -17.92 -17.32
CA LEU A 378 22.17 -19.24 -17.00
C LEU A 378 20.94 -19.55 -17.85
N MET A 379 20.02 -18.59 -17.99
CA MET A 379 18.84 -18.70 -18.85
C MET A 379 18.69 -17.42 -19.67
N LYS A 380 18.67 -17.54 -21.00
CA LYS A 380 18.51 -16.41 -21.94
C LYS A 380 17.09 -15.82 -21.96
N SER A 381 16.12 -16.58 -21.44
CA SER A 381 14.70 -16.32 -21.57
C SER A 381 13.96 -16.93 -20.38
N GLY A 382 12.92 -16.24 -19.90
CA GLY A 382 11.98 -16.79 -18.91
C GLY A 382 11.07 -17.86 -19.50
N GLU A 383 11.02 -18.00 -20.83
CA GLU A 383 10.35 -19.09 -21.54
C GLU A 383 11.37 -20.05 -22.17
N PHE A 384 11.12 -21.36 -22.05
CA PHE A 384 11.84 -22.43 -22.76
C PHE A 384 10.84 -23.40 -23.40
N GLU A 385 11.34 -24.38 -24.16
CA GLU A 385 10.52 -25.36 -24.88
C GLU A 385 10.83 -26.78 -24.40
N VAL A 386 9.80 -27.59 -24.18
CA VAL A 386 9.91 -29.04 -23.89
C VAL A 386 8.87 -29.78 -24.72
N ASP A 387 9.29 -30.78 -25.50
CA ASP A 387 8.43 -31.60 -26.38
C ASP A 387 7.46 -30.80 -27.29
N GLY A 388 7.86 -29.60 -27.73
CA GLY A 388 7.07 -28.70 -28.57
C GLY A 388 6.12 -27.77 -27.80
N VAL A 389 6.12 -27.82 -26.46
CA VAL A 389 5.31 -26.97 -25.59
C VAL A 389 6.18 -25.87 -24.99
N LYS A 390 5.71 -24.62 -25.06
CA LYS A 390 6.33 -23.49 -24.34
C LYS A 390 6.05 -23.59 -22.85
N VAL A 391 7.12 -23.51 -22.05
CA VAL A 391 7.08 -23.51 -20.59
C VAL A 391 7.58 -22.16 -20.08
N LYS A 392 6.78 -21.48 -19.26
CA LYS A 392 7.15 -20.20 -18.62
C LYS A 392 7.66 -20.45 -17.20
N THR A 393 8.78 -19.81 -16.86
CA THR A 393 9.43 -19.92 -15.55
C THR A 393 8.71 -19.09 -14.49
N ASN A 394 8.63 -19.64 -13.28
CA ASN A 394 8.15 -18.99 -12.07
C ASN A 394 9.26 -18.83 -11.03
N LYS A 395 10.00 -19.90 -10.71
CA LYS A 395 11.08 -19.93 -9.71
C LYS A 395 12.26 -20.77 -10.20
N VAL A 396 13.46 -20.47 -9.70
CA VAL A 396 14.73 -21.04 -10.18
C VAL A 396 15.70 -21.30 -9.03
N TRP A 397 16.40 -22.42 -9.07
CA TRP A 397 17.46 -22.78 -8.13
C TRP A 397 18.67 -23.33 -8.92
N PRO A 398 19.66 -22.47 -9.23
CA PRO A 398 20.88 -22.87 -9.92
C PRO A 398 21.68 -23.94 -9.16
N ARG A 399 22.36 -24.78 -9.93
CA ARG A 399 23.40 -25.68 -9.45
C ARG A 399 24.69 -24.89 -9.18
N LYS A 400 25.47 -25.25 -8.15
CA LYS A 400 26.72 -24.56 -7.76
C LYS A 400 27.78 -24.59 -8.87
N ASP A 401 27.72 -25.58 -9.76
CA ASP A 401 28.59 -25.69 -10.94
C ASP A 401 28.10 -24.91 -12.16
N LEU A 402 26.97 -24.20 -12.03
CA LEU A 402 26.37 -23.29 -13.00
C LEU A 402 26.03 -23.93 -14.37
N LYS A 403 25.99 -25.27 -14.46
CA LYS A 403 25.64 -26.00 -15.70
C LYS A 403 24.16 -26.38 -15.79
N LYS A 404 23.46 -26.41 -14.66
CA LYS A 404 22.04 -26.75 -14.58
C LYS A 404 21.30 -25.81 -13.65
N VAL A 405 20.00 -25.69 -13.88
CA VAL A 405 19.06 -24.94 -13.03
C VAL A 405 17.86 -25.84 -12.77
N LEU A 406 17.46 -25.99 -11.51
CA LEU A 406 16.16 -26.55 -11.17
C LEU A 406 15.14 -25.43 -11.38
N VAL A 407 14.16 -25.65 -12.25
CA VAL A 407 13.20 -24.63 -12.67
C VAL A 407 11.79 -25.09 -12.34
N MET A 408 10.99 -24.23 -11.73
CA MET A 408 9.55 -24.44 -11.58
C MET A 408 8.79 -23.57 -12.58
N SER A 409 7.74 -24.14 -13.17
CA SER A 409 6.76 -23.46 -14.02
C SER A 409 5.34 -23.70 -13.51
N ASP A 410 4.40 -22.98 -14.10
CA ASP A 410 2.95 -23.22 -13.96
C ASP A 410 2.50 -23.14 -12.49
N GLU A 411 3.02 -22.17 -11.75
CA GLU A 411 2.80 -22.04 -10.30
C GLU A 411 1.32 -21.80 -9.94
N LEU A 412 0.80 -22.61 -9.02
CA LEU A 412 -0.46 -22.37 -8.33
C LEU A 412 -0.17 -22.22 -6.83
N LYS A 413 -0.41 -21.02 -6.30
CA LYS A 413 -0.35 -20.71 -4.85
C LYS A 413 -1.42 -21.51 -4.10
N ASN A 414 -1.13 -21.91 -2.85
CA ASN A 414 -2.00 -22.75 -2.03
C ASN A 414 -2.45 -22.07 -0.72
N TRP A 415 -1.51 -21.71 0.15
CA TRP A 415 -1.69 -20.87 1.36
C TRP A 415 -0.70 -19.68 1.30
N ARG A 416 -0.22 -19.10 2.41
CA ARG A 416 0.66 -17.91 2.41
C ARG A 416 1.99 -18.15 1.69
N HIS A 417 2.63 -19.30 1.90
CA HIS A 417 3.96 -19.66 1.42
C HIS A 417 3.98 -20.84 0.44
N SER A 418 3.04 -21.77 0.55
CA SER A 418 2.99 -22.99 -0.26
C SER A 418 2.40 -22.77 -1.64
N TYR A 419 2.87 -23.60 -2.55
CA TYR A 419 2.51 -23.61 -3.96
C TYR A 419 2.69 -25.03 -4.50
N THR A 420 2.10 -25.29 -5.66
CA THR A 420 2.46 -26.44 -6.50
C THR A 420 2.89 -25.95 -7.87
N GLY A 421 3.81 -26.67 -8.52
CA GLY A 421 4.22 -26.38 -9.89
C GLY A 421 4.73 -27.62 -10.62
N LEU A 422 5.05 -27.46 -11.90
CA LEU A 422 5.81 -28.46 -12.67
C LEU A 422 7.30 -28.15 -12.55
N PHE A 423 8.12 -29.16 -12.28
CA PHE A 423 9.56 -28.97 -12.05
C PHE A 423 10.40 -29.61 -13.15
N TRP A 424 11.43 -28.90 -13.56
CA TRP A 424 12.27 -29.20 -14.71
C TRP A 424 13.75 -29.04 -14.35
N ILE A 425 14.58 -29.88 -14.95
CA ILE A 425 16.03 -29.77 -14.90
C ILE A 425 16.46 -29.10 -16.20
N PHE A 426 16.68 -27.79 -16.14
CA PHE A 426 17.17 -26.99 -17.26
C PHE A 426 18.69 -27.10 -17.37
N ASP A 427 19.18 -27.18 -18.59
CA ASP A 427 20.59 -27.34 -18.96
C ASP A 427 21.13 -26.06 -19.61
N VAL A 428 22.16 -25.47 -19.03
CA VAL A 428 22.63 -24.11 -19.35
C VAL A 428 23.36 -24.06 -20.70
N GLU A 429 24.06 -25.12 -21.10
CA GLU A 429 24.76 -25.16 -22.39
C GLU A 429 23.78 -25.28 -23.56
N SER A 430 22.84 -26.23 -23.47
CA SER A 430 21.86 -26.48 -24.53
C SER A 430 20.68 -25.51 -24.53
N GLN A 431 20.39 -24.85 -23.40
CA GLN A 431 19.17 -24.07 -23.16
C GLN A 431 17.89 -24.89 -23.40
N GLN A 432 17.90 -26.15 -22.96
CA GLN A 432 16.80 -27.11 -23.00
C GLN A 432 16.50 -27.62 -21.59
N ALA A 433 15.35 -28.24 -21.38
CA ALA A 433 15.01 -28.83 -20.09
C ALA A 433 14.36 -30.21 -20.24
N GLU A 434 14.42 -31.00 -19.18
CA GLU A 434 13.65 -32.23 -19.03
C GLU A 434 12.87 -32.25 -17.71
N PRO A 435 11.77 -33.00 -17.60
CA PRO A 435 11.02 -33.14 -16.35
C PRO A 435 11.90 -33.67 -15.21
N LEU A 436 11.65 -33.19 -13.98
CA LEU A 436 12.29 -33.72 -12.76
C LEU A 436 11.96 -35.21 -12.57
N ASP A 437 10.71 -35.60 -12.80
CA ASP A 437 10.25 -36.99 -12.88
C ASP A 437 9.72 -37.32 -14.28
N PRO A 438 10.53 -37.92 -15.16
CA PRO A 438 10.11 -38.31 -16.50
C PRO A 438 9.02 -39.40 -16.56
N SER A 439 8.68 -40.07 -15.46
CA SER A 439 7.54 -40.99 -15.38
C SER A 439 6.20 -40.27 -15.12
N LYS A 440 6.28 -39.02 -14.64
CA LYS A 440 5.15 -38.17 -14.26
C LYS A 440 5.40 -36.70 -14.66
N PRO A 441 5.59 -36.38 -15.96
CA PRO A 441 5.98 -35.04 -16.40
C PRO A 441 4.96 -33.94 -16.08
N GLY A 442 3.66 -34.28 -16.04
CA GLY A 442 2.59 -33.38 -15.57
C GLY A 442 2.23 -33.54 -14.08
N GLY A 443 3.03 -34.28 -13.31
CA GLY A 443 2.81 -34.47 -11.87
C GLY A 443 3.25 -33.24 -11.10
N ARG A 444 2.30 -32.51 -10.51
CA ARG A 444 2.58 -31.29 -9.74
C ARG A 444 3.37 -31.62 -8.47
N ILE A 445 4.34 -30.78 -8.15
CA ILE A 445 5.29 -30.95 -7.04
C ILE A 445 5.17 -29.73 -6.11
N GLN A 446 5.23 -29.98 -4.81
CA GLN A 446 5.00 -29.00 -3.72
C GLN A 446 6.32 -28.35 -3.25
N LEU A 447 7.39 -29.15 -3.27
CA LEU A 447 8.74 -28.77 -2.85
C LEU A 447 9.75 -29.62 -3.62
N ALA A 448 10.89 -29.04 -4.02
CA ALA A 448 12.04 -29.78 -4.52
C ALA A 448 13.35 -29.06 -4.15
N SER A 449 14.40 -29.81 -3.78
CA SER A 449 15.71 -29.26 -3.44
C SER A 449 16.86 -30.17 -3.88
N TRP A 450 17.97 -29.56 -4.28
CA TRP A 450 19.24 -30.24 -4.56
C TRP A 450 19.83 -30.85 -3.27
N SER A 451 20.56 -31.97 -3.40
CA SER A 451 21.49 -32.41 -2.35
C SER A 451 22.62 -31.37 -2.16
N PRO A 452 23.32 -31.31 -1.01
CA PRO A 452 24.45 -30.40 -0.82
C PRO A 452 25.65 -30.67 -1.76
N GLN A 453 25.69 -31.84 -2.40
CA GLN A 453 26.65 -32.25 -3.44
C GLN A 453 26.12 -31.97 -4.86
N ASP A 454 24.90 -31.45 -4.97
CA ASP A 454 24.14 -31.16 -6.19
C ASP A 454 23.96 -32.37 -7.15
N ASP A 455 24.19 -33.60 -6.68
CA ASP A 455 24.16 -34.82 -7.48
C ASP A 455 22.79 -35.53 -7.49
N ALA A 456 21.94 -35.20 -6.51
CA ALA A 456 20.58 -35.71 -6.34
C ALA A 456 19.56 -34.57 -6.12
N ILE A 457 18.28 -34.88 -6.26
CA ILE A 457 17.16 -33.97 -5.93
C ILE A 457 16.12 -34.73 -5.12
N VAL A 458 15.75 -34.22 -3.94
CA VAL A 458 14.57 -34.67 -3.18
C VAL A 458 13.39 -33.79 -3.52
N PHE A 459 12.17 -34.35 -3.57
CA PHE A 459 10.95 -33.59 -3.83
C PHE A 459 9.70 -34.23 -3.22
N THR A 460 8.69 -33.41 -2.92
CA THR A 460 7.39 -33.84 -2.41
C THR A 460 6.30 -33.65 -3.46
N ARG A 461 5.50 -34.69 -3.68
CA ARG A 461 4.31 -34.69 -4.56
C ARG A 461 3.23 -35.57 -3.93
N ASP A 462 1.97 -35.16 -4.06
CA ASP A 462 0.83 -35.88 -3.49
C ASP A 462 1.05 -36.18 -1.98
N ASN A 463 1.66 -35.22 -1.26
CA ASN A 463 2.13 -35.36 0.13
C ASN A 463 3.13 -36.50 0.42
N ASN A 464 3.69 -37.14 -0.60
CA ASN A 464 4.71 -38.19 -0.47
C ASN A 464 6.08 -37.70 -0.97
N MET A 465 7.16 -38.18 -0.35
CA MET A 465 8.53 -37.81 -0.71
C MET A 465 9.15 -38.78 -1.72
N PHE A 466 9.90 -38.20 -2.64
CA PHE A 466 10.61 -38.88 -3.72
C PHE A 466 12.05 -38.37 -3.80
N LEU A 467 12.95 -39.20 -4.32
CA LEU A 467 14.35 -38.89 -4.54
C LEU A 467 14.73 -39.27 -5.97
N ARG A 468 15.37 -38.35 -6.70
CA ARG A 468 16.15 -38.65 -7.91
C ARG A 468 17.62 -38.73 -7.50
N PRO A 469 18.18 -39.93 -7.20
CA PRO A 469 19.47 -40.08 -6.52
C PRO A 469 20.69 -39.85 -7.41
N ASN A 470 20.48 -39.59 -8.71
CA ASN A 470 21.54 -39.26 -9.66
C ASN A 470 20.96 -38.41 -10.79
N ILE A 471 21.41 -37.16 -10.90
CA ILE A 471 20.97 -36.18 -11.90
C ILE A 471 21.29 -36.59 -13.36
N ALA A 472 22.19 -37.55 -13.57
CA ALA A 472 22.50 -38.13 -14.87
C ALA A 472 21.66 -39.39 -15.21
N SER A 473 20.93 -39.96 -14.25
CA SER A 473 19.87 -40.93 -14.55
C SER A 473 18.49 -40.27 -14.56
N LYS A 474 17.50 -40.97 -15.09
CA LYS A 474 16.07 -40.61 -15.06
C LYS A 474 15.28 -41.39 -14.02
N ASP A 475 15.95 -42.26 -13.25
CA ASP A 475 15.34 -43.06 -12.19
C ASP A 475 14.90 -42.18 -11.02
N VAL A 476 13.67 -42.41 -10.53
CA VAL A 476 13.08 -41.77 -9.36
C VAL A 476 12.67 -42.85 -8.37
N GLU A 477 12.99 -42.64 -7.10
CA GLU A 477 12.69 -43.55 -6.01
C GLU A 477 11.67 -42.91 -5.06
N GLN A 478 10.70 -43.69 -4.59
CA GLN A 478 9.67 -43.22 -3.66
C GLN A 478 10.05 -43.59 -2.22
N ILE A 479 10.17 -42.57 -1.36
CA ILE A 479 10.52 -42.70 0.06
C ILE A 479 9.28 -43.08 0.88
N THR A 480 8.27 -42.20 0.91
CA THR A 480 7.02 -42.39 1.68
C THR A 480 5.84 -42.74 0.77
N LYS A 481 4.82 -43.43 1.31
CA LYS A 481 3.78 -44.13 0.52
C LYS A 481 2.35 -43.98 1.02
N ASP A 482 2.17 -43.40 2.21
CA ASP A 482 0.92 -43.19 2.92
C ASP A 482 0.56 -41.69 3.06
N GLY A 483 1.33 -40.80 2.44
CA GLY A 483 1.00 -39.38 2.33
C GLY A 483 -0.28 -39.15 1.52
N GLY A 484 -1.03 -38.13 1.89
CA GLY A 484 -2.31 -37.77 1.28
C GLY A 484 -3.00 -36.66 2.09
N GLU A 485 -4.30 -36.46 1.91
CA GLU A 485 -5.10 -35.39 2.53
C GLU A 485 -4.90 -35.22 4.06
N GLN A 486 -4.61 -36.32 4.77
CA GLN A 486 -4.52 -36.34 6.24
C GLN A 486 -3.08 -36.53 6.76
N ILE A 487 -2.08 -36.74 5.88
CA ILE A 487 -0.69 -37.09 6.24
C ILE A 487 0.26 -36.36 5.29
N PHE A 488 1.14 -35.52 5.83
CA PHE A 488 2.09 -34.71 5.09
C PHE A 488 3.53 -35.19 5.36
N TYR A 489 4.41 -35.14 4.36
CA TYR A 489 5.82 -35.53 4.48
C TYR A 489 6.75 -34.51 3.81
N GLY A 490 7.68 -33.94 4.58
CA GLY A 490 8.71 -33.01 4.08
C GLY A 490 8.20 -31.61 3.72
N VAL A 491 6.89 -31.40 3.80
CA VAL A 491 6.18 -30.11 3.70
C VAL A 491 5.26 -30.00 4.92
N PRO A 492 4.99 -28.78 5.42
CA PRO A 492 4.03 -28.58 6.50
C PRO A 492 2.57 -28.75 6.04
N ASP A 493 1.68 -28.96 6.99
CA ASP A 493 0.24 -28.68 6.88
C ASP A 493 -0.05 -27.17 7.09
N TRP A 494 -1.32 -26.77 7.14
CA TRP A 494 -1.71 -25.35 7.26
C TRP A 494 -1.14 -24.67 8.52
N VAL A 495 -1.26 -25.27 9.71
CA VAL A 495 -0.88 -24.55 10.95
C VAL A 495 0.64 -24.51 11.14
N TYR A 496 1.35 -25.55 10.67
CA TYR A 496 2.81 -25.53 10.63
C TYR A 496 3.38 -24.57 9.57
N GLU A 497 2.68 -24.35 8.45
CA GLU A 497 3.10 -23.37 7.45
C GLU A 497 2.95 -21.93 7.96
N GLU A 498 1.78 -21.61 8.51
CA GLU A 498 1.42 -20.22 8.85
C GLU A 498 1.97 -19.76 10.20
N GLU A 499 2.05 -20.66 11.21
CA GLU A 499 2.29 -20.30 12.62
C GLU A 499 3.50 -21.01 13.27
N VAL A 500 4.25 -21.84 12.53
CA VAL A 500 5.52 -22.44 12.99
C VAL A 500 6.70 -22.04 12.09
N PHE A 501 6.70 -22.42 10.81
CA PHE A 501 7.86 -22.23 9.93
C PHE A 501 7.80 -20.99 9.02
N ALA A 502 6.63 -20.34 8.88
CA ALA A 502 6.42 -19.22 7.94
C ALA A 502 6.99 -19.52 6.52
N GLY A 503 6.77 -20.74 6.04
CA GLY A 503 7.52 -21.30 4.91
C GLY A 503 7.01 -22.67 4.45
N ASN A 504 7.32 -23.04 3.20
CA ASN A 504 6.74 -24.23 2.54
C ASN A 504 7.61 -25.50 2.61
N SER A 505 8.66 -25.52 3.45
CA SER A 505 9.59 -26.65 3.57
C SER A 505 9.64 -27.16 4.99
N ALA A 506 9.51 -28.48 5.15
CA ALA A 506 9.85 -29.19 6.37
C ALA A 506 10.85 -30.33 6.04
N THR A 507 11.76 -30.08 5.10
CA THR A 507 12.82 -30.99 4.62
C THR A 507 14.20 -30.35 4.75
N GLY A 508 15.18 -31.11 5.23
CA GLY A 508 16.60 -30.73 5.30
C GLY A 508 17.53 -31.89 4.92
N TRP A 509 18.78 -31.57 4.60
CA TRP A 509 19.83 -32.54 4.23
C TRP A 509 20.99 -32.49 5.23
N SER A 510 21.62 -33.64 5.50
CA SER A 510 22.95 -33.65 6.10
C SER A 510 23.97 -33.03 5.13
N GLU A 511 24.98 -32.31 5.64
CA GLU A 511 25.99 -31.61 4.82
C GLU A 511 26.71 -32.53 3.81
N ASP A 512 26.77 -33.83 4.12
CA ASP A 512 27.42 -34.87 3.33
C ASP A 512 26.49 -35.65 2.38
N GLY A 513 25.20 -35.26 2.31
CA GLY A 513 24.19 -35.85 1.42
C GLY A 513 23.72 -37.26 1.77
N LYS A 514 24.20 -37.86 2.88
CA LYS A 514 23.87 -39.25 3.26
C LYS A 514 22.48 -39.40 3.87
N PHE A 515 21.96 -38.35 4.50
CA PHE A 515 20.68 -38.36 5.20
C PHE A 515 19.79 -37.19 4.79
N ILE A 516 18.49 -37.43 4.79
CA ILE A 516 17.44 -36.42 4.63
C ILE A 516 16.61 -36.42 5.91
N SER A 517 16.53 -35.28 6.60
CA SER A 517 15.60 -35.06 7.70
C SER A 517 14.28 -34.49 7.14
N PHE A 518 13.15 -34.98 7.60
CA PHE A 518 11.85 -34.45 7.20
C PHE A 518 10.81 -34.58 8.31
N MET A 519 9.95 -33.57 8.44
CA MET A 519 8.77 -33.67 9.30
C MET A 519 7.71 -34.56 8.65
N ARG A 520 6.95 -35.26 9.50
CA ARG A 520 5.69 -35.91 9.18
C ARG A 520 4.60 -35.32 10.09
N THR A 521 3.58 -34.69 9.53
CA THR A 521 2.36 -34.31 10.29
C THR A 521 1.18 -35.22 9.96
N ASN A 522 0.26 -35.34 10.92
CA ASN A 522 -0.93 -36.17 10.85
C ASN A 522 -2.16 -35.41 11.35
N ASP A 523 -3.00 -35.05 10.39
CA ASP A 523 -4.17 -34.18 10.52
C ASP A 523 -5.48 -34.98 10.74
N SER A 524 -5.38 -36.31 10.89
CA SER A 524 -6.55 -37.20 11.02
C SER A 524 -7.46 -36.89 12.21
N ALA A 525 -6.97 -36.13 13.19
CA ALA A 525 -7.74 -35.64 14.34
C ALA A 525 -8.11 -34.15 14.24
N VAL A 526 -7.54 -33.40 13.29
CA VAL A 526 -7.75 -31.96 13.10
C VAL A 526 -9.10 -31.74 12.42
N PRO A 527 -9.99 -30.90 12.99
CA PRO A 527 -11.28 -30.55 12.39
C PRO A 527 -11.13 -29.84 11.04
N GLU A 528 -12.16 -30.00 10.20
CA GLU A 528 -12.27 -29.29 8.93
C GLU A 528 -13.13 -28.03 9.06
N TYR A 529 -12.69 -26.93 8.44
CA TYR A 529 -13.48 -25.72 8.27
C TYR A 529 -13.86 -25.52 6.78
N PRO A 530 -15.15 -25.25 6.45
CA PRO A 530 -15.60 -25.06 5.08
C PRO A 530 -15.46 -23.58 4.63
N ILE A 531 -14.59 -23.34 3.66
CA ILE A 531 -14.49 -22.04 2.95
C ILE A 531 -15.34 -22.10 1.68
N GLN A 532 -16.15 -21.07 1.43
CA GLN A 532 -17.10 -21.02 0.32
C GLN A 532 -16.67 -20.00 -0.74
N TYR A 533 -16.61 -20.44 -2.01
CA TYR A 533 -16.32 -19.62 -3.18
C TYR A 533 -17.55 -19.58 -4.09
N PHE A 534 -18.11 -18.40 -4.29
CA PHE A 534 -19.40 -18.15 -4.94
C PHE A 534 -19.27 -17.70 -6.41
N VAL A 535 -18.07 -17.29 -6.83
CA VAL A 535 -17.78 -16.72 -8.15
C VAL A 535 -16.60 -17.42 -8.83
N SER A 536 -15.62 -17.83 -8.03
CA SER A 536 -14.40 -18.51 -8.43
C SER A 536 -14.46 -20.01 -8.11
N ARG A 537 -13.53 -20.78 -8.71
CA ARG A 537 -13.31 -22.20 -8.41
C ARG A 537 -11.81 -22.48 -8.25
N PRO A 538 -11.21 -22.18 -7.09
CA PRO A 538 -9.79 -22.37 -6.83
C PRO A 538 -9.29 -23.81 -7.06
N SER A 539 -10.16 -24.81 -7.02
CA SER A 539 -9.82 -26.21 -7.36
C SER A 539 -9.41 -26.42 -8.83
N GLY A 540 -9.84 -25.52 -9.72
CA GLY A 540 -9.73 -25.70 -11.17
C GLY A 540 -10.59 -26.84 -11.74
N THR A 541 -11.46 -27.47 -10.94
CA THR A 541 -12.30 -28.58 -11.38
C THR A 541 -13.59 -28.12 -12.06
N GLU A 542 -13.93 -28.73 -13.20
CA GLU A 542 -15.23 -28.53 -13.85
C GLU A 542 -16.33 -29.29 -13.07
N PRO A 543 -17.44 -28.64 -12.69
CA PRO A 543 -18.58 -29.30 -12.07
C PRO A 543 -19.22 -30.37 -12.95
N ALA A 544 -19.99 -31.28 -12.35
CA ALA A 544 -20.81 -32.19 -13.13
C ALA A 544 -21.88 -31.39 -13.93
N PRO A 545 -22.28 -31.84 -15.15
CA PRO A 545 -23.28 -31.12 -15.95
C PRO A 545 -24.61 -30.93 -15.22
N GLY A 546 -25.02 -29.67 -15.03
CA GLY A 546 -26.16 -29.24 -14.21
C GLY A 546 -25.80 -28.74 -12.80
N GLU A 547 -24.54 -28.86 -12.37
CA GLU A 547 -24.05 -28.39 -11.06
C GLU A 547 -23.23 -27.09 -11.17
N GLU A 548 -23.12 -26.49 -12.37
CA GLU A 548 -22.24 -25.35 -12.66
C GLU A 548 -22.60 -24.07 -11.87
N ASN A 549 -23.83 -23.98 -11.40
CA ASN A 549 -24.38 -22.84 -10.66
C ASN A 549 -24.26 -22.98 -9.13
N TYR A 550 -23.67 -24.06 -8.62
CA TYR A 550 -23.43 -24.24 -7.19
C TYR A 550 -22.04 -23.68 -6.80
N PRO A 551 -21.92 -23.00 -5.64
CA PRO A 551 -20.64 -22.59 -5.07
C PRO A 551 -19.65 -23.76 -4.91
N GLU A 552 -18.36 -23.45 -4.97
CA GLU A 552 -17.32 -24.38 -4.55
C GLU A 552 -17.11 -24.29 -3.03
N VAL A 553 -16.87 -25.43 -2.37
CA VAL A 553 -16.56 -25.49 -0.94
C VAL A 553 -15.22 -26.19 -0.77
N ARG A 554 -14.24 -25.47 -0.25
CA ARG A 554 -12.92 -26.02 0.12
C ARG A 554 -12.96 -26.36 1.61
N GLN A 555 -12.76 -27.63 1.96
CA GLN A 555 -12.49 -28.02 3.34
C GLN A 555 -11.02 -27.74 3.66
N ILE A 556 -10.74 -27.15 4.82
CA ILE A 556 -9.38 -26.86 5.27
C ILE A 556 -9.14 -27.49 6.64
N LYS A 557 -7.97 -28.08 6.85
CA LYS A 557 -7.55 -28.57 8.18
C LYS A 557 -7.09 -27.36 9.00
N TYR A 558 -7.86 -27.02 10.03
CA TYR A 558 -7.61 -25.83 10.84
C TYR A 558 -7.93 -26.13 12.31
N PRO A 559 -6.91 -26.36 13.16
CA PRO A 559 -7.11 -26.56 14.58
C PRO A 559 -7.44 -25.20 15.22
N LYS A 560 -8.70 -24.96 15.57
CA LYS A 560 -9.09 -23.78 16.38
C LYS A 560 -8.62 -23.94 17.83
N ALA A 561 -8.47 -22.84 18.57
CA ALA A 561 -8.07 -22.88 19.97
C ALA A 561 -8.90 -23.89 20.80
N GLY A 562 -8.22 -24.80 21.50
CA GLY A 562 -8.79 -25.90 22.29
C GLY A 562 -9.13 -27.18 21.50
N ALA A 563 -8.89 -27.23 20.18
CA ALA A 563 -9.08 -28.42 19.33
C ALA A 563 -7.81 -29.32 19.28
N PRO A 564 -7.88 -30.54 18.73
CA PRO A 564 -6.69 -31.35 18.46
C PRO A 564 -5.80 -30.68 17.40
N ASN A 565 -4.49 -30.60 17.69
CA ASN A 565 -3.46 -30.16 16.73
C ASN A 565 -3.02 -31.35 15.86
N PRO A 566 -2.38 -31.11 14.70
CA PRO A 566 -1.73 -32.19 13.95
C PRO A 566 -0.58 -32.79 14.75
N VAL A 567 -0.43 -34.11 14.72
CA VAL A 567 0.67 -34.80 15.44
C VAL A 567 1.92 -34.78 14.57
N ALA A 568 2.99 -34.14 15.05
CA ALA A 568 4.26 -34.04 14.34
C ALA A 568 5.31 -35.06 14.83
N ASP A 569 5.94 -35.76 13.89
CA ASP A 569 7.13 -36.59 14.07
C ASP A 569 8.29 -36.06 13.22
N LEU A 570 9.51 -36.07 13.74
CA LEU A 570 10.72 -35.94 12.92
C LEU A 570 11.15 -37.32 12.41
N GLN A 571 11.44 -37.41 11.12
CA GLN A 571 11.90 -38.63 10.45
C GLN A 571 13.19 -38.37 9.67
N PHE A 572 13.93 -39.45 9.43
CA PHE A 572 15.20 -39.47 8.71
C PHE A 572 15.17 -40.57 7.65
N TYR A 573 15.65 -40.26 6.45
CA TYR A 573 15.91 -41.24 5.39
C TYR A 573 17.42 -41.42 5.21
N ASP A 574 17.89 -42.66 5.34
CA ASP A 574 19.25 -43.05 4.97
C ASP A 574 19.29 -43.36 3.48
N VAL A 575 19.96 -42.49 2.70
CA VAL A 575 19.99 -42.57 1.23
C VAL A 575 20.69 -43.85 0.74
N ALA A 576 21.65 -44.38 1.50
CA ALA A 576 22.43 -45.55 1.12
C ALA A 576 21.74 -46.87 1.51
N LYS A 577 21.07 -46.92 2.68
CA LYS A 577 20.31 -48.09 3.16
C LYS A 577 18.89 -48.14 2.60
N LYS A 578 18.35 -47.00 2.14
CA LYS A 578 16.96 -46.81 1.70
C LYS A 578 15.95 -47.10 2.81
N ASP A 579 16.26 -46.59 4.00
CA ASP A 579 15.57 -46.87 5.26
C ASP A 579 15.04 -45.58 5.87
N VAL A 580 13.75 -45.57 6.24
CA VAL A 580 13.09 -44.46 6.95
C VAL A 580 12.99 -44.80 8.44
N PHE A 581 13.43 -43.89 9.30
CA PHE A 581 13.44 -44.09 10.74
C PHE A 581 13.19 -42.79 11.52
N THR A 582 12.84 -42.92 12.78
CA THR A 582 12.73 -41.81 13.74
C THR A 582 13.77 -42.00 14.84
N VAL A 583 14.26 -40.89 15.39
CA VAL A 583 15.00 -40.86 16.65
C VAL A 583 14.16 -40.05 17.64
N ARG A 584 13.87 -40.62 18.82
CA ARG A 584 13.14 -39.98 19.93
C ARG A 584 14.06 -39.85 21.14
N THR A 585 13.72 -39.00 22.10
CA THR A 585 14.41 -38.93 23.41
C THR A 585 13.50 -39.44 24.54
N ASP A 586 14.09 -39.90 25.64
CA ASP A 586 13.35 -40.34 26.84
C ASP A 586 12.57 -39.20 27.55
N SER A 587 12.69 -37.96 27.05
CA SER A 587 12.11 -36.73 27.65
C SER A 587 11.30 -35.87 26.65
N ASP A 588 10.91 -36.44 25.50
CA ASP A 588 10.06 -35.77 24.51
C ASP A 588 8.72 -35.30 25.13
N PHE A 589 8.09 -34.28 24.54
CA PHE A 589 6.71 -33.92 24.89
C PHE A 589 5.71 -34.97 24.35
N PRO A 590 4.57 -35.19 25.02
CA PRO A 590 3.47 -36.02 24.50
C PRO A 590 3.06 -35.66 23.06
N ASP A 591 2.56 -36.62 22.31
CA ASP A 591 2.20 -36.43 20.89
C ASP A 591 1.09 -35.38 20.67
N ASP A 592 0.29 -35.07 21.70
CA ASP A 592 -0.77 -34.05 21.73
C ASP A 592 -0.36 -32.70 22.36
N ASP A 593 0.87 -32.62 22.87
CA ASP A 593 1.47 -31.42 23.50
C ASP A 593 2.75 -30.95 22.77
N ARG A 594 3.32 -31.74 21.87
CA ARG A 594 4.59 -31.44 21.19
C ARG A 594 4.42 -30.55 19.96
N LEU A 595 5.11 -29.41 19.95
CA LEU A 595 5.45 -28.67 18.73
C LEU A 595 6.94 -28.86 18.42
N ILE A 596 7.29 -29.02 17.13
CA ILE A 596 8.67 -29.14 16.64
C ILE A 596 8.97 -27.83 15.90
N THR A 597 9.86 -27.00 16.42
CA THR A 597 9.93 -25.58 16.03
C THR A 597 11.18 -25.23 15.22
N GLU A 598 12.24 -26.04 15.29
CA GLU A 598 13.47 -25.85 14.50
C GLU A 598 14.24 -27.17 14.39
N VAL A 599 14.87 -27.44 13.24
CA VAL A 599 15.72 -28.64 13.00
C VAL A 599 17.03 -28.22 12.32
N VAL A 600 18.15 -28.38 13.02
CA VAL A 600 19.47 -27.89 12.56
C VAL A 600 20.46 -29.05 12.45
N TRP A 601 21.09 -29.19 11.28
CA TRP A 601 22.20 -30.14 11.11
C TRP A 601 23.50 -29.57 11.68
N CYS A 602 24.18 -30.39 12.47
CA CYS A 602 25.49 -30.11 13.08
C CYS A 602 26.46 -31.20 12.62
N GLY A 603 26.91 -31.10 11.36
CA GLY A 603 27.67 -32.15 10.68
C GLY A 603 26.86 -33.43 10.52
N SER A 604 27.12 -34.42 11.40
CA SER A 604 26.42 -35.72 11.43
C SER A 604 25.38 -35.86 12.55
N GLN A 605 25.29 -34.89 13.45
CA GLN A 605 24.28 -34.81 14.50
C GLN A 605 23.23 -33.75 14.16
N VAL A 606 22.10 -33.75 14.87
CA VAL A 606 20.99 -32.81 14.64
C VAL A 606 20.52 -32.22 15.96
N LEU A 607 20.42 -30.90 16.02
CA LEU A 607 19.71 -30.19 17.08
C LEU A 607 18.24 -30.04 16.69
N VAL A 608 17.33 -30.25 17.63
CA VAL A 608 15.88 -30.07 17.44
C VAL A 608 15.33 -29.21 18.59
N LYS A 609 14.78 -28.04 18.27
CA LYS A 609 13.96 -27.29 19.23
C LYS A 609 12.53 -27.83 19.22
N ASN A 610 11.98 -28.00 20.41
CA ASN A 610 10.58 -28.39 20.62
C ASN A 610 10.00 -27.51 21.72
N THR A 611 8.72 -27.15 21.61
CA THR A 611 7.97 -26.57 22.73
C THR A 611 6.82 -27.49 23.15
N ASN A 612 6.28 -27.23 24.33
CA ASN A 612 4.92 -27.65 24.66
C ASN A 612 3.88 -26.84 23.86
N ARG A 613 2.60 -27.23 23.94
CA ARG A 613 1.51 -26.66 23.16
C ARG A 613 1.22 -25.18 23.44
N GLU A 614 1.39 -24.74 24.68
CA GLU A 614 1.23 -23.34 25.08
C GLU A 614 2.55 -22.54 24.95
N SER A 615 3.60 -23.12 24.36
CA SER A 615 4.89 -22.47 24.04
C SER A 615 5.55 -21.72 25.21
N ASP A 616 5.51 -22.29 26.42
CA ASP A 616 6.12 -21.73 27.63
C ASP A 616 7.21 -22.61 28.28
N ILE A 617 7.39 -23.83 27.76
CA ILE A 617 8.54 -24.70 28.05
C ILE A 617 9.16 -25.13 26.71
N MET A 618 10.42 -24.77 26.50
CA MET A 618 11.23 -25.19 25.35
C MET A 618 12.22 -26.28 25.76
N LYS A 619 12.42 -27.28 24.90
CA LYS A 619 13.47 -28.30 25.02
C LYS A 619 14.32 -28.31 23.75
N VAL A 620 15.64 -28.33 23.92
CA VAL A 620 16.58 -28.59 22.83
C VAL A 620 17.08 -30.02 22.95
N ALA A 621 16.86 -30.83 21.93
CA ALA A 621 17.37 -32.19 21.82
C ALA A 621 18.57 -32.25 20.87
N LEU A 622 19.60 -33.01 21.23
CA LEU A 622 20.72 -33.39 20.36
C LEU A 622 20.56 -34.86 19.99
N LEU A 623 20.50 -35.13 18.68
CA LEU A 623 20.28 -36.45 18.09
C LEU A 623 21.51 -36.91 17.31
N ASP A 624 21.95 -38.14 17.53
CA ASP A 624 22.88 -38.82 16.64
C ASP A 624 22.12 -39.67 15.62
N VAL A 625 22.13 -39.23 14.36
CA VAL A 625 21.36 -39.86 13.27
C VAL A 625 21.99 -41.18 12.82
N SER A 626 23.30 -41.37 13.04
CA SER A 626 24.03 -42.58 12.65
C SER A 626 23.90 -43.70 13.69
N GLU A 627 23.98 -43.36 14.99
CA GLU A 627 23.74 -44.30 16.09
C GLU A 627 22.25 -44.50 16.41
N ARG A 628 21.39 -43.59 15.94
CA ARG A 628 19.94 -43.53 16.22
C ARG A 628 19.63 -43.33 17.71
N THR A 629 20.37 -42.44 18.36
CA THR A 629 20.19 -42.08 19.78
C THR A 629 19.95 -40.59 19.94
N GLY A 630 19.33 -40.16 21.05
CA GLY A 630 19.04 -38.75 21.29
C GLY A 630 18.92 -38.42 22.78
N LYS A 631 19.25 -37.18 23.13
CA LYS A 631 19.16 -36.64 24.50
C LYS A 631 18.70 -35.18 24.49
N VAL A 632 17.95 -34.77 25.52
CA VAL A 632 17.71 -33.34 25.78
C VAL A 632 18.98 -32.73 26.39
N VAL A 633 19.42 -31.59 25.83
CA VAL A 633 20.64 -30.85 26.25
C VAL A 633 20.34 -29.51 26.91
N ARG A 634 19.18 -28.90 26.63
CA ARG A 634 18.68 -27.70 27.32
C ARG A 634 17.16 -27.80 27.55
N THR A 635 16.67 -27.21 28.62
CA THR A 635 15.24 -27.05 28.90
C THR A 635 15.02 -25.72 29.60
N ASP A 636 14.27 -24.84 28.95
CA ASP A 636 14.04 -23.47 29.39
C ASP A 636 12.54 -23.29 29.68
N ASN A 637 12.20 -22.73 30.85
CA ASN A 637 10.82 -22.51 31.29
C ASN A 637 10.59 -21.01 31.50
N VAL A 638 9.81 -20.38 30.61
CA VAL A 638 9.50 -18.94 30.67
C VAL A 638 8.27 -18.63 31.51
N ASN A 639 7.41 -19.62 31.77
CA ASN A 639 6.31 -19.48 32.73
C ASN A 639 6.86 -19.22 34.15
N GLU A 640 7.91 -19.95 34.54
CA GLU A 640 8.65 -19.71 35.79
C GLU A 640 9.50 -18.43 35.79
N LEU A 641 9.85 -17.89 34.61
CA LEU A 641 10.65 -16.66 34.48
C LEU A 641 9.81 -15.40 34.67
N ASP A 642 8.75 -15.24 33.86
CA ASP A 642 7.90 -14.04 33.84
C ASP A 642 6.42 -14.33 33.46
N GLY A 643 6.02 -15.60 33.38
CA GLY A 643 4.70 -16.01 32.90
C GLY A 643 4.55 -15.95 31.37
N GLY A 644 5.55 -15.43 30.65
CA GLY A 644 5.53 -15.25 29.20
C GLY A 644 5.75 -16.53 28.40
N TRP A 645 5.94 -16.37 27.10
CA TRP A 645 6.07 -17.44 26.10
C TRP A 645 7.41 -17.34 25.34
N PHE A 646 7.71 -18.34 24.52
CA PHE A 646 8.72 -18.30 23.46
C PHE A 646 8.07 -17.92 22.13
N GLU A 647 8.63 -16.91 21.43
CA GLU A 647 8.37 -16.79 19.99
C GLU A 647 9.08 -17.94 19.26
N ILE A 648 8.51 -18.41 18.17
CA ILE A 648 9.15 -19.43 17.33
C ILE A 648 10.20 -18.75 16.43
N SER A 649 11.39 -19.33 16.35
CA SER A 649 12.51 -18.81 15.57
C SER A 649 13.39 -19.92 14.97
N GLU A 650 13.80 -19.71 13.72
CA GLU A 650 14.66 -20.60 12.93
C GLU A 650 15.99 -19.90 12.60
N SER A 651 16.69 -19.43 13.63
CA SER A 651 17.92 -18.64 13.49
C SER A 651 19.16 -19.25 14.16
N THR A 652 19.08 -20.48 14.66
CA THR A 652 20.24 -21.18 15.25
C THR A 652 21.27 -21.51 14.18
N ILE A 653 22.54 -21.09 14.38
CA ILE A 653 23.64 -21.41 13.46
C ILE A 653 24.64 -22.38 14.11
N TYR A 654 24.89 -23.49 13.42
CA TYR A 654 25.94 -24.46 13.73
C TYR A 654 27.34 -23.86 13.53
N ILE A 655 28.24 -24.12 14.48
CA ILE A 655 29.63 -23.65 14.51
C ILE A 655 30.58 -24.85 14.56
N PRO A 656 31.31 -25.18 13.49
CA PRO A 656 32.26 -26.28 13.49
C PRO A 656 33.55 -25.94 14.26
N GLY A 657 34.05 -26.93 14.99
CA GLY A 657 35.29 -26.86 15.74
C GLY A 657 36.53 -26.69 14.86
N ASP A 658 37.38 -25.75 15.21
CA ASP A 658 38.75 -25.61 14.70
C ASP A 658 39.68 -25.15 15.84
N PRO A 659 40.44 -26.08 16.45
CA PRO A 659 41.40 -25.76 17.50
C PRO A 659 42.47 -24.74 17.07
N ASN A 660 42.78 -24.62 15.77
CA ASN A 660 43.74 -23.64 15.26
C ASN A 660 43.16 -22.21 15.24
N LYS A 661 41.83 -22.09 15.23
CA LYS A 661 41.07 -20.83 15.35
C LYS A 661 40.51 -20.63 16.77
N GLY A 662 40.93 -21.44 17.74
CA GLY A 662 40.50 -21.31 19.14
C GLY A 662 39.12 -21.90 19.45
N ARG A 663 38.51 -22.68 18.55
CA ARG A 663 37.25 -23.40 18.77
C ARG A 663 37.56 -24.88 19.02
N PRO A 664 37.76 -25.34 20.27
CA PRO A 664 38.24 -26.70 20.55
C PRO A 664 37.23 -27.81 20.25
N HIS A 665 35.94 -27.46 20.19
CA HIS A 665 34.81 -28.35 19.98
C HIS A 665 33.82 -27.69 19.00
N ASP A 666 32.94 -28.51 18.43
CA ASP A 666 31.75 -28.05 17.73
C ASP A 666 30.80 -27.31 18.69
N GLY A 667 29.90 -26.49 18.16
CA GLY A 667 28.96 -25.71 18.95
C GLY A 667 27.84 -25.13 18.11
N TYR A 668 27.01 -24.28 18.72
CA TYR A 668 25.97 -23.54 18.03
C TYR A 668 25.75 -22.17 18.69
N ILE A 669 25.34 -21.18 17.90
CA ILE A 669 24.84 -19.90 18.40
C ILE A 669 23.32 -19.94 18.31
N ASP A 670 22.65 -19.53 19.39
CA ASP A 670 21.20 -19.36 19.44
C ASP A 670 20.84 -17.99 20.06
N THR A 671 19.61 -17.54 19.84
CA THR A 671 19.05 -16.38 20.53
C THR A 671 18.30 -16.86 21.79
N VAL A 672 18.66 -16.30 22.94
CA VAL A 672 18.12 -16.67 24.26
C VAL A 672 17.68 -15.44 25.04
N ILE A 673 16.77 -15.65 26.00
CA ILE A 673 16.31 -14.57 26.88
C ILE A 673 17.38 -14.31 27.94
N HIS A 674 17.94 -13.10 27.97
CA HIS A 674 18.94 -12.65 28.92
C HIS A 674 18.61 -11.25 29.45
N GLU A 675 18.61 -11.08 30.77
CA GLU A 675 18.23 -9.82 31.45
C GLU A 675 16.85 -9.24 31.06
N GLY A 676 15.97 -10.05 30.47
CA GLY A 676 14.63 -9.65 30.00
C GLY A 676 14.56 -9.23 28.53
N TYR A 677 15.64 -9.43 27.77
CA TYR A 677 15.77 -9.10 26.35
C TYR A 677 16.31 -10.30 25.56
N ASP A 678 16.06 -10.35 24.26
CA ASP A 678 16.50 -11.45 23.40
C ASP A 678 17.94 -11.18 22.91
N HIS A 679 18.88 -12.09 23.22
CA HIS A 679 20.34 -11.90 23.08
C HIS A 679 21.05 -13.15 22.55
N LEU A 680 22.25 -12.98 21.98
CA LEU A 680 23.02 -14.09 21.41
C LEU A 680 23.83 -14.85 22.46
N ALA A 681 23.74 -16.17 22.40
CA ALA A 681 24.45 -17.12 23.25
C ALA A 681 25.18 -18.18 22.40
N TYR A 682 26.47 -18.41 22.69
CA TYR A 682 27.27 -19.45 22.04
C TYR A 682 27.45 -20.65 22.97
N PHE A 683 26.92 -21.80 22.56
CA PHE A 683 27.01 -23.08 23.27
C PHE A 683 28.10 -23.94 22.62
N THR A 684 29.12 -24.33 23.39
CA THR A 684 30.14 -25.30 22.95
C THR A 684 30.67 -26.09 24.15
N PRO A 685 30.73 -27.45 24.10
CA PRO A 685 30.29 -28.34 23.01
C PRO A 685 28.79 -28.27 22.69
N LEU A 686 28.35 -28.99 21.65
CA LEU A 686 26.93 -29.11 21.23
C LEU A 686 25.97 -29.58 22.35
N ASP A 687 26.48 -30.18 23.42
CA ASP A 687 25.72 -30.62 24.60
C ASP A 687 26.00 -29.81 25.87
N SER A 688 26.56 -28.59 25.74
CA SER A 688 26.68 -27.66 26.86
C SER A 688 25.31 -27.14 27.30
N THR A 689 25.05 -27.18 28.61
CA THR A 689 23.90 -26.54 29.26
C THR A 689 24.13 -25.04 29.47
N GLU A 690 25.38 -24.64 29.68
CA GLU A 690 25.79 -23.26 29.95
C GLU A 690 26.34 -22.60 28.68
N PRO A 691 25.83 -21.42 28.27
CA PRO A 691 26.37 -20.67 27.14
C PRO A 691 27.47 -19.68 27.55
N LEU A 692 28.29 -19.29 26.57
CA LEU A 692 28.97 -18.00 26.57
C LEU A 692 28.02 -16.95 25.98
N MET A 693 27.54 -16.01 26.81
CA MET A 693 26.77 -14.86 26.30
C MET A 693 27.66 -14.00 25.42
N LEU A 694 27.21 -13.74 24.19
CA LEU A 694 27.86 -12.81 23.26
C LEU A 694 27.34 -11.39 23.47
N THR A 695 26.02 -11.20 23.68
CA THR A 695 25.41 -9.87 23.84
C THR A 695 24.59 -9.74 25.13
N SER A 696 24.44 -8.50 25.61
CA SER A 696 23.61 -8.14 26.78
C SER A 696 23.22 -6.65 26.79
N GLY A 697 22.24 -6.30 27.63
CA GLY A 697 21.76 -4.93 27.86
C GLY A 697 20.28 -4.72 27.49
N GLU A 698 19.80 -3.48 27.70
CA GLU A 698 18.38 -3.08 27.55
C GLU A 698 17.96 -2.86 26.08
N TRP A 699 18.18 -3.86 25.23
CA TRP A 699 17.91 -3.85 23.79
C TRP A 699 17.83 -5.28 23.24
N GLU A 700 17.11 -5.49 22.13
CA GLU A 700 16.88 -6.83 21.55
C GLU A 700 17.73 -7.07 20.30
N VAL A 701 18.26 -8.28 20.19
CA VAL A 701 18.70 -8.90 18.94
C VAL A 701 17.46 -9.39 18.18
N VAL A 702 17.45 -9.28 16.85
CA VAL A 702 16.22 -9.45 16.04
C VAL A 702 16.26 -10.69 15.13
N ASN A 703 17.04 -10.66 14.05
CA ASN A 703 17.16 -11.77 13.10
C ASN A 703 18.60 -12.29 13.11
N ALA A 704 18.94 -13.21 14.02
CA ALA A 704 20.35 -13.47 14.32
C ALA A 704 20.72 -14.86 14.88
N PRO A 705 21.99 -15.27 14.73
CA PRO A 705 23.05 -14.61 13.95
C PRO A 705 22.74 -14.55 12.45
N SER A 706 22.96 -13.38 11.84
CA SER A 706 22.67 -13.16 10.41
C SER A 706 23.79 -13.72 9.50
N ALA A 707 25.00 -13.86 10.04
CA ALA A 707 26.11 -14.64 9.47
C ALA A 707 27.23 -14.84 10.52
N VAL A 708 28.13 -15.79 10.28
CA VAL A 708 29.34 -15.99 11.09
C VAL A 708 30.56 -16.23 10.20
N ASP A 709 31.55 -15.35 10.27
CA ASP A 709 32.86 -15.59 9.66
C ASP A 709 33.69 -16.51 10.57
N LEU A 710 33.70 -17.80 10.20
CA LEU A 710 34.46 -18.86 10.87
C LEU A 710 35.99 -18.72 10.72
N ASN A 711 36.50 -17.85 9.84
CA ASN A 711 37.92 -17.58 9.70
C ASN A 711 38.42 -16.53 10.69
N SER A 712 37.60 -15.54 11.04
CA SER A 712 37.95 -14.49 12.03
C SER A 712 37.28 -14.67 13.39
N ASN A 713 36.33 -15.61 13.52
CA ASN A 713 35.39 -15.73 14.65
C ASN A 713 34.50 -14.49 14.84
N LEU A 714 34.04 -13.88 13.75
CA LEU A 714 33.22 -12.67 13.79
C LEU A 714 31.76 -12.97 13.45
N VAL A 715 30.87 -12.70 14.40
CA VAL A 715 29.42 -12.89 14.31
C VAL A 715 28.76 -11.59 13.87
N TYR A 716 27.87 -11.64 12.89
CA TYR A 716 27.09 -10.49 12.40
C TYR A 716 25.62 -10.64 12.79
N PHE A 717 24.97 -9.54 13.19
CA PHE A 717 23.57 -9.57 13.62
C PHE A 717 22.86 -8.21 13.47
N LEU A 718 21.53 -8.25 13.33
CA LEU A 718 20.64 -7.08 13.44
C LEU A 718 20.14 -6.92 14.88
N ALA A 719 20.14 -5.68 15.39
CA ALA A 719 19.65 -5.37 16.74
C ALA A 719 19.08 -3.94 16.90
N THR A 720 18.41 -3.70 18.02
CA THR A 720 17.73 -2.45 18.39
C THR A 720 18.53 -1.56 19.37
N LYS A 721 19.83 -1.82 19.52
CA LYS A 721 20.74 -1.19 20.52
C LYS A 721 20.81 0.34 20.46
N ASP A 722 20.46 0.96 19.34
CA ASP A 722 20.45 2.42 19.16
C ASP A 722 19.02 2.99 19.11
N GLY A 723 18.01 2.16 19.41
CA GLY A 723 16.61 2.52 19.63
C GLY A 723 15.66 1.40 19.18
N SER A 724 14.58 1.17 19.91
CA SER A 724 13.55 0.15 19.61
C SER A 724 12.86 0.33 18.25
N THR A 725 12.80 1.57 17.76
CA THR A 725 12.29 1.93 16.42
C THR A 725 13.34 1.81 15.30
N GLN A 726 14.60 1.46 15.64
CA GLN A 726 15.76 1.47 14.74
C GLN A 726 16.27 0.04 14.50
N ARG A 727 16.99 -0.18 13.39
CA ARG A 727 17.75 -1.43 13.16
C ARG A 727 19.10 -1.09 12.54
N TYR A 728 20.17 -1.59 13.15
CA TYR A 728 21.51 -1.57 12.58
C TYR A 728 22.08 -2.99 12.54
N ALA A 729 23.00 -3.22 11.60
CA ALA A 729 23.85 -4.40 11.64
C ALA A 729 25.06 -4.11 12.52
N TYR A 730 25.40 -5.05 13.38
CA TYR A 730 26.56 -5.04 14.26
C TYR A 730 27.49 -6.22 13.92
N SER A 731 28.72 -6.15 14.41
CA SER A 731 29.62 -7.31 14.47
C SER A 731 30.23 -7.44 15.86
N ILE A 732 30.47 -8.69 16.28
CA ILE A 732 31.04 -9.05 17.58
C ILE A 732 31.87 -10.32 17.46
N ASN A 733 32.93 -10.45 18.24
CA ASN A 733 33.71 -11.68 18.28
C ASN A 733 32.90 -12.81 18.95
N LEU A 734 33.19 -14.07 18.58
CA LEU A 734 32.60 -15.29 19.15
C LEU A 734 32.98 -15.53 20.63
N ASP A 735 33.79 -14.65 21.23
CA ASP A 735 34.09 -14.60 22.66
C ASP A 735 33.32 -13.50 23.43
N GLY A 736 32.38 -12.82 22.76
CA GLY A 736 31.59 -11.70 23.31
C GLY A 736 32.32 -10.34 23.31
N THR A 737 33.52 -10.25 22.72
CA THR A 737 34.30 -9.00 22.71
C THR A 737 34.14 -8.17 21.42
N ALA A 738 34.57 -6.91 21.48
CA ALA A 738 34.68 -5.99 20.34
C ALA A 738 33.37 -5.68 19.57
N LEU A 739 32.23 -5.67 20.27
CA LEU A 739 30.94 -5.23 19.71
C LEU A 739 31.03 -3.82 19.07
N GLN A 740 30.69 -3.73 17.78
CA GLN A 740 30.75 -2.51 16.98
C GLN A 740 29.65 -2.48 15.90
N HIS A 741 29.35 -1.29 15.36
CA HIS A 741 28.50 -1.17 14.17
C HIS A 741 29.18 -1.75 12.93
N TYR A 742 28.42 -2.45 12.10
CA TYR A 742 28.84 -2.93 10.80
C TYR A 742 28.30 -2.05 9.65
N THR A 743 27.07 -1.54 9.75
CA THR A 743 26.55 -0.50 8.85
C THR A 743 27.01 0.90 9.26
N GLU A 744 26.77 1.91 8.41
CA GLU A 744 27.06 3.31 8.74
C GLU A 744 26.20 3.77 9.94
N HIS A 745 26.84 4.17 11.04
CA HIS A 745 26.12 4.74 12.18
C HIS A 745 25.59 6.14 11.82
N ARG A 746 24.27 6.28 11.83
CA ARG A 746 23.50 7.51 11.55
C ARG A 746 22.80 7.99 12.83
N LYS A 747 22.11 9.14 12.77
CA LYS A 747 21.23 9.57 13.88
C LYS A 747 19.98 8.68 13.97
N ASP A 748 19.33 8.53 12.82
CA ASP A 748 18.17 7.66 12.62
C ASP A 748 18.52 6.68 11.49
N GLY A 749 18.15 5.40 11.60
CA GLY A 749 18.46 4.37 10.60
C GLY A 749 17.71 3.06 10.80
N TYR A 750 17.29 2.47 9.68
CA TYR A 750 16.74 1.12 9.58
C TYR A 750 17.48 0.38 8.46
N TYR A 751 18.15 -0.71 8.82
CA TYR A 751 18.94 -1.56 7.92
C TYR A 751 18.50 -3.02 8.00
N ASP A 752 18.51 -3.67 6.84
CA ASP A 752 18.54 -5.12 6.67
C ASP A 752 19.84 -5.54 5.95
N VAL A 753 20.32 -6.76 6.21
CA VAL A 753 21.57 -7.28 5.64
C VAL A 753 21.48 -8.79 5.36
N SER A 754 22.01 -9.21 4.20
CA SER A 754 22.27 -10.62 3.88
C SER A 754 23.71 -10.81 3.44
N PHE A 755 24.29 -11.98 3.75
CA PHE A 755 25.71 -12.28 3.52
C PHE A 755 25.90 -13.36 2.46
N SER A 756 27.04 -13.31 1.79
CA SER A 756 27.46 -14.36 0.86
C SER A 756 27.88 -15.63 1.61
N THR A 757 27.88 -16.78 0.94
CA THR A 757 28.09 -18.10 1.60
C THR A 757 29.41 -18.20 2.36
N GLY A 758 30.48 -17.59 1.87
CA GLY A 758 31.80 -17.52 2.55
C GLY A 758 31.94 -16.32 3.49
N VAL A 759 30.88 -15.52 3.67
CA VAL A 759 30.81 -14.31 4.50
C VAL A 759 31.87 -13.25 4.12
N GLY A 760 32.42 -13.29 2.91
CA GLY A 760 33.32 -12.27 2.35
C GLY A 760 32.59 -11.04 1.81
N PHE A 761 31.28 -11.14 1.52
CA PHE A 761 30.44 -10.05 1.03
C PHE A 761 29.11 -9.97 1.76
N CYS A 762 28.49 -8.80 1.69
CA CYS A 762 27.13 -8.55 2.14
C CYS A 762 26.37 -7.69 1.13
N LEU A 763 25.06 -7.89 1.06
CA LEU A 763 24.08 -6.99 0.48
C LEU A 763 23.44 -6.23 1.65
N ILE A 764 23.39 -4.90 1.54
CA ILE A 764 22.86 -4.00 2.55
C ILE A 764 21.65 -3.30 1.95
N ASN A 765 20.49 -3.56 2.55
CA ASN A 765 19.26 -2.84 2.30
C ASN A 765 19.14 -1.75 3.36
N TYR A 766 19.22 -0.47 2.95
CA TYR A 766 18.82 0.63 3.83
C TYR A 766 17.36 0.94 3.55
N GLU A 767 16.52 0.81 4.57
CA GLU A 767 15.06 0.93 4.44
C GLU A 767 14.51 2.27 4.94
N GLY A 768 15.28 3.07 5.68
CA GLY A 768 14.84 4.40 6.11
C GLY A 768 15.63 5.02 7.28
N PRO A 769 15.26 6.25 7.71
CA PRO A 769 14.11 7.02 7.25
C PRO A 769 14.36 7.88 6.00
N ASP A 770 15.61 8.00 5.53
CA ASP A 770 15.92 8.63 4.23
C ASP A 770 15.47 7.70 3.08
N ILE A 771 15.59 8.16 1.83
CA ILE A 771 15.23 7.38 0.63
C ILE A 771 15.97 6.02 0.60
N PRO A 772 15.27 4.87 0.46
CA PRO A 772 15.87 3.53 0.50
C PRO A 772 16.89 3.24 -0.61
N TRP A 773 17.87 2.40 -0.32
CA TRP A 773 18.94 2.05 -1.26
C TRP A 773 19.53 0.66 -1.01
N GLN A 774 20.24 0.13 -2.02
CA GLN A 774 20.91 -1.18 -1.96
C GLN A 774 22.41 -1.07 -2.30
N GLU A 775 23.27 -1.55 -1.41
CA GLU A 775 24.73 -1.60 -1.62
C GLU A 775 25.27 -3.02 -1.42
N VAL A 776 26.17 -3.45 -2.30
CA VAL A 776 26.97 -4.66 -2.09
C VAL A 776 28.37 -4.27 -1.61
N ARG A 777 28.83 -4.86 -0.50
CA ARG A 777 30.08 -4.47 0.18
C ARG A 777 30.84 -5.68 0.72
N SER A 778 32.16 -5.67 0.61
CA SER A 778 33.02 -6.70 1.23
C SER A 778 33.05 -6.60 2.75
N THR A 779 33.10 -7.73 3.44
CA THR A 779 33.27 -7.81 4.89
C THR A 779 34.76 -7.69 5.30
N PRO A 780 35.05 -7.48 6.60
CA PRO A 780 36.40 -7.63 7.15
C PRO A 780 37.04 -9.02 6.96
N GLY A 781 36.25 -10.08 6.71
CA GLY A 781 36.74 -11.43 6.44
C GLY A 781 37.29 -11.63 5.02
N PHE A 782 37.05 -10.68 4.10
CA PHE A 782 37.52 -10.80 2.72
C PHE A 782 39.03 -10.53 2.59
N GLU A 783 39.80 -11.57 2.25
CA GLU A 783 41.24 -11.50 1.95
C GLU A 783 41.53 -10.81 0.60
N GLY A 784 41.17 -9.53 0.47
CA GLY A 784 41.35 -8.77 -0.77
C GLY A 784 41.34 -7.24 -0.58
N HIS A 785 41.16 -6.52 -1.69
CA HIS A 785 40.94 -5.07 -1.65
C HIS A 785 39.47 -4.78 -1.34
N PHE A 786 39.22 -3.78 -0.48
CA PHE A 786 37.87 -3.37 -0.09
C PHE A 786 37.00 -3.06 -1.31
N TYR A 787 35.82 -3.70 -1.35
CA TYR A 787 34.82 -3.53 -2.39
C TYR A 787 33.55 -2.92 -1.77
N SER A 788 33.00 -1.90 -2.44
CA SER A 788 31.67 -1.34 -2.20
C SER A 788 31.11 -0.90 -3.56
N GLU A 789 29.84 -1.19 -3.82
CA GLU A 789 29.12 -0.77 -5.02
C GLU A 789 27.64 -0.54 -4.73
N ARG A 790 27.14 0.62 -5.16
CA ARG A 790 25.74 1.02 -5.03
C ARG A 790 24.94 0.49 -6.22
N TRP A 791 23.96 -0.38 -5.97
CA TRP A 791 23.15 -1.01 -7.02
C TRP A 791 21.91 -0.18 -7.32
N GLU A 792 21.11 0.16 -6.30
CA GLU A 792 19.97 1.08 -6.42
C GLU A 792 20.10 2.23 -5.42
N SER A 793 19.71 3.43 -5.85
CA SER A 793 19.75 4.70 -5.12
C SER A 793 18.40 5.44 -5.11
N ASN A 794 17.37 4.86 -5.75
CA ASN A 794 16.00 5.37 -5.83
C ASN A 794 15.88 6.86 -6.25
N PRO A 795 16.60 7.34 -7.28
CA PRO A 795 16.62 8.76 -7.64
C PRO A 795 15.25 9.30 -8.10
N GLY A 796 14.41 8.45 -8.71
CA GLY A 796 13.04 8.82 -9.08
C GLY A 796 12.14 9.04 -7.87
N LEU A 797 12.22 8.15 -6.86
CA LEU A 797 11.50 8.29 -5.59
C LEU A 797 12.01 9.50 -4.79
N ALA A 798 13.32 9.77 -4.80
CA ALA A 798 13.89 10.98 -4.21
C ALA A 798 13.34 12.26 -4.86
N GLN A 799 13.22 12.28 -6.19
CA GLN A 799 12.60 13.40 -6.91
C GLN A 799 11.08 13.50 -6.61
N MET A 800 10.39 12.37 -6.46
CA MET A 800 8.97 12.31 -6.12
C MET A 800 8.74 12.88 -4.71
N ALA A 801 9.47 12.41 -3.70
CA ALA A 801 9.39 12.88 -2.32
C ALA A 801 9.69 14.39 -2.21
N ALA A 802 10.72 14.88 -2.91
CA ALA A 802 11.07 16.30 -2.92
C ALA A 802 10.03 17.21 -3.64
N ALA A 803 9.06 16.62 -4.35
CA ALA A 803 8.02 17.32 -5.10
C ALA A 803 6.61 17.20 -4.49
N HIS A 804 6.45 16.50 -3.37
CA HIS A 804 5.16 16.33 -2.69
C HIS A 804 5.19 16.83 -1.24
N GLU A 805 4.02 17.18 -0.73
CA GLU A 805 3.83 17.71 0.61
C GLU A 805 3.66 16.55 1.60
N LEU A 806 4.79 15.92 1.96
CA LEU A 806 4.84 14.84 2.94
C LEU A 806 4.57 15.37 4.37
N PRO A 807 3.93 14.57 5.24
CA PRO A 807 3.57 14.99 6.59
C PRO A 807 4.80 15.14 7.50
N ILE A 808 4.68 15.96 8.54
CA ILE A 808 5.71 16.10 9.57
C ILE A 808 5.63 14.88 10.50
N LEU A 809 6.70 14.08 10.56
CA LEU A 809 6.78 12.88 11.40
C LEU A 809 7.37 13.21 12.78
N ILE A 810 6.54 13.22 13.82
CA ILE A 810 6.97 13.45 15.21
C ILE A 810 7.05 12.12 15.95
N TYR A 811 8.28 11.62 16.13
CA TYR A 811 8.58 10.44 16.94
C TYR A 811 8.73 10.83 18.42
N SER A 812 8.11 10.06 19.30
CA SER A 812 8.11 10.29 20.75
C SER A 812 7.81 9.00 21.52
N THR A 813 7.96 9.03 22.84
CA THR A 813 7.43 7.99 23.74
C THR A 813 6.39 8.58 24.68
N ILE A 814 5.47 7.74 25.17
CA ILE A 814 4.58 8.04 26.29
C ILE A 814 4.78 7.01 27.39
N ASN A 815 4.75 7.44 28.66
CA ASN A 815 4.89 6.54 29.79
C ASN A 815 3.52 6.02 30.24
N ILE A 816 3.31 4.70 30.20
CA ILE A 816 2.13 4.04 30.78
C ILE A 816 2.64 2.96 31.75
N ASP A 817 2.12 2.96 32.98
CA ASP A 817 2.49 2.03 34.07
C ASP A 817 4.01 1.85 34.30
N GLY A 818 4.82 2.88 34.03
CA GLY A 818 6.28 2.82 34.18
C GLY A 818 6.99 2.08 33.04
N ILE A 819 6.40 2.10 31.84
CA ILE A 819 7.00 1.64 30.57
C ILE A 819 6.88 2.79 29.56
N ASP A 820 7.99 3.13 28.90
CA ASP A 820 7.99 4.10 27.80
C ASP A 820 7.67 3.38 26.48
N LEU A 821 6.54 3.76 25.88
CA LEU A 821 5.92 3.10 24.72
C LEU A 821 5.97 4.03 23.50
N ASN A 822 6.19 3.48 22.30
CA ASN A 822 6.57 4.25 21.10
C ASN A 822 5.36 4.86 20.38
N VAL A 823 5.46 6.13 19.98
CA VAL A 823 4.45 6.85 19.17
C VAL A 823 5.10 7.58 17.99
N ILE A 824 4.45 7.50 16.82
CA ILE A 824 4.64 8.45 15.71
C ILE A 824 3.35 9.25 15.47
N GLU A 825 3.42 10.56 15.67
CA GLU A 825 2.37 11.51 15.28
C GLU A 825 2.71 12.08 13.90
N ARG A 826 1.94 11.70 12.87
CA ARG A 826 1.98 12.29 11.53
C ARG A 826 1.11 13.54 11.55
N ARG A 827 1.72 14.73 11.40
CA ARG A 827 0.99 16.01 11.25
C ARG A 827 0.87 16.39 9.79
N PRO A 828 -0.22 17.07 9.39
CA PRO A 828 -0.36 17.58 8.03
C PRO A 828 0.75 18.59 7.66
N PRO A 829 1.08 18.73 6.37
CA PRO A 829 1.91 19.82 5.86
C PRO A 829 1.42 21.19 6.33
N HIS A 830 2.33 22.12 6.61
CA HIS A 830 2.01 23.48 7.07
C HIS A 830 1.10 23.50 8.32
N PHE A 831 1.32 22.55 9.24
CA PHE A 831 0.62 22.42 10.52
C PHE A 831 0.62 23.73 11.32
N ASP A 832 -0.55 24.10 11.83
CA ASP A 832 -0.81 25.31 12.60
C ASP A 832 -1.43 24.92 13.95
N GLU A 833 -0.67 25.10 15.02
CA GLU A 833 -1.05 24.74 16.40
C GLU A 833 -2.31 25.47 16.93
N ASN A 834 -2.79 26.51 16.24
CA ASN A 834 -3.98 27.26 16.59
C ASN A 834 -5.28 26.66 16.00
N LYS A 835 -5.17 25.63 15.15
CA LYS A 835 -6.32 24.94 14.53
C LYS A 835 -6.73 23.69 15.30
N LYS A 836 -8.00 23.31 15.19
CA LYS A 836 -8.57 22.08 15.77
C LYS A 836 -8.67 20.99 14.71
N TYR A 837 -7.73 20.05 14.75
CA TYR A 837 -7.64 18.91 13.85
C TYR A 837 -8.42 17.69 14.37
N PRO A 838 -9.11 16.94 13.49
CA PRO A 838 -9.56 15.59 13.83
C PRO A 838 -8.35 14.64 13.89
N VAL A 839 -8.50 13.53 14.60
CA VAL A 839 -7.41 12.57 14.86
C VAL A 839 -7.82 11.15 14.50
N LEU A 840 -7.06 10.52 13.61
CA LEU A 840 -7.13 9.08 13.34
C LEU A 840 -6.04 8.36 14.14
N PHE A 841 -6.42 7.42 14.99
CA PHE A 841 -5.51 6.41 15.52
C PHE A 841 -5.43 5.23 14.55
N GLU A 842 -4.22 4.77 14.25
CA GLU A 842 -3.96 3.55 13.50
C GLU A 842 -3.20 2.56 14.40
N LEU A 843 -3.67 1.31 14.42
CA LEU A 843 -3.02 0.27 15.21
C LEU A 843 -3.03 -1.10 14.50
N TYR A 844 -2.06 -1.91 14.91
CA TYR A 844 -2.17 -3.36 14.83
C TYR A 844 -2.19 -3.94 16.22
N GLY A 845 -1.13 -3.74 17.03
CA GLY A 845 -1.12 -4.09 18.45
C GLY A 845 -1.02 -5.59 18.77
N GLY A 846 -0.83 -6.44 17.75
CA GLY A 846 -0.60 -7.87 17.97
C GLY A 846 0.68 -8.15 18.76
N PRO A 847 0.72 -9.23 19.57
CA PRO A 847 1.94 -9.72 20.23
C PRO A 847 3.16 -9.68 19.30
N GLY A 848 4.28 -9.16 19.80
CA GLY A 848 5.56 -9.10 19.09
C GLY A 848 5.62 -8.13 17.90
N SER A 849 4.48 -7.61 17.42
CA SER A 849 4.43 -6.68 16.28
C SER A 849 5.06 -5.32 16.58
N GLN A 850 5.31 -4.51 15.54
CA GLN A 850 5.74 -3.12 15.63
C GLN A 850 5.14 -2.33 14.46
N LYS A 851 4.67 -1.10 14.74
CA LYS A 851 4.21 -0.13 13.73
C LYS A 851 4.93 1.21 13.82
N VAL A 852 5.64 1.48 14.90
CA VAL A 852 6.47 2.67 15.09
C VAL A 852 7.95 2.31 14.85
N ASP A 853 8.33 2.22 13.57
CA ASP A 853 9.72 2.01 13.14
C ASP A 853 10.29 3.24 12.39
N LYS A 854 11.49 3.12 11.85
CA LYS A 854 12.21 4.16 11.08
C LYS A 854 12.31 3.87 9.58
N LYS A 855 11.49 2.99 9.03
CA LYS A 855 11.45 2.76 7.57
C LYS A 855 10.90 3.99 6.83
N PHE A 856 11.33 4.18 5.59
CA PHE A 856 10.66 5.07 4.65
C PHE A 856 9.42 4.34 4.12
N ASN A 857 8.25 4.85 4.44
CA ASN A 857 6.98 4.30 3.97
C ASN A 857 6.01 5.43 3.64
N ILE A 858 5.23 5.25 2.57
CA ILE A 858 4.11 6.12 2.19
C ILE A 858 2.87 5.24 2.17
N ASP A 859 2.09 5.35 3.23
CA ASP A 859 0.94 4.51 3.55
C ASP A 859 -0.39 5.29 3.50
N PHE A 860 -1.51 4.61 3.75
CA PHE A 860 -2.83 5.25 3.85
C PHE A 860 -2.85 6.35 4.93
N GLN A 861 -2.14 6.13 6.03
CA GLN A 861 -1.94 7.05 7.15
C GLN A 861 -1.21 8.34 6.69
N THR A 862 -0.23 8.20 5.82
CA THR A 862 0.50 9.31 5.17
C THR A 862 -0.37 10.06 4.17
N TYR A 863 -1.21 9.36 3.40
CA TYR A 863 -2.23 9.99 2.55
C TYR A 863 -3.25 10.79 3.39
N VAL A 864 -3.79 10.21 4.47
CA VAL A 864 -4.74 10.88 5.37
C VAL A 864 -4.12 12.16 6.00
N ALA A 865 -2.85 12.11 6.40
CA ALA A 865 -2.16 13.29 6.93
C ALA A 865 -1.83 14.34 5.85
N SER A 866 -1.32 13.91 4.68
CA SER A 866 -0.91 14.80 3.58
C SER A 866 -2.10 15.46 2.86
N ASN A 867 -3.14 14.70 2.55
CA ASN A 867 -4.20 15.08 1.62
C ASN A 867 -5.45 15.59 2.34
N LEU A 868 -5.93 14.84 3.33
CA LEU A 868 -7.16 15.20 4.07
C LEU A 868 -6.87 16.25 5.16
N GLY A 869 -5.60 16.46 5.51
CA GLY A 869 -5.18 17.45 6.48
C GLY A 869 -5.42 17.05 7.95
N TYR A 870 -5.59 15.76 8.22
CA TYR A 870 -5.88 15.24 9.57
C TYR A 870 -4.59 14.91 10.33
N VAL A 871 -4.64 14.82 11.66
CA VAL A 871 -3.53 14.26 12.45
C VAL A 871 -3.71 12.74 12.50
N VAL A 872 -2.63 11.98 12.28
CA VAL A 872 -2.66 10.51 12.41
C VAL A 872 -1.66 10.06 13.47
N VAL A 873 -2.10 9.23 14.40
CA VAL A 873 -1.29 8.69 15.50
C VAL A 873 -1.17 7.19 15.31
N THR A 874 0.06 6.69 15.20
CA THR A 874 0.35 5.26 15.30
C THR A 874 1.06 5.03 16.63
N PHE A 875 0.56 4.08 17.43
CA PHE A 875 1.01 3.85 18.79
C PHE A 875 1.22 2.34 19.05
N ASP A 876 2.44 1.98 19.42
CA ASP A 876 2.83 0.65 19.86
C ASP A 876 2.72 0.58 21.40
N GLY A 877 1.62 -0.03 21.88
CA GLY A 877 1.33 -0.21 23.31
C GLY A 877 2.03 -1.43 23.92
N ARG A 878 1.64 -1.86 25.13
CA ARG A 878 2.10 -3.15 25.67
C ARG A 878 1.71 -4.31 24.74
N GLY A 879 2.52 -5.36 24.73
CA GLY A 879 2.39 -6.49 23.79
C GLY A 879 3.31 -6.40 22.56
N THR A 880 3.63 -5.20 22.06
CA THR A 880 4.52 -5.01 20.91
C THR A 880 5.97 -5.41 21.22
N GLY A 881 6.72 -5.82 20.18
CA GLY A 881 8.11 -6.26 20.30
C GLY A 881 9.12 -5.12 20.54
N PHE A 882 10.40 -5.48 20.62
CA PHE A 882 11.55 -4.56 20.55
C PHE A 882 11.72 -3.59 21.74
N LEU A 883 10.94 -3.76 22.80
CA LEU A 883 10.99 -2.99 24.05
C LEU A 883 11.31 -3.85 25.30
N GLY A 884 11.68 -5.12 25.12
CA GLY A 884 11.95 -6.07 26.20
C GLY A 884 10.68 -6.76 26.71
N ARG A 885 10.89 -7.91 27.38
CA ARG A 885 9.80 -8.76 27.89
C ARG A 885 8.90 -8.05 28.90
N LYS A 886 9.41 -7.07 29.65
CA LYS A 886 8.60 -6.20 30.53
C LYS A 886 7.46 -5.48 29.78
N ALA A 887 7.66 -5.10 28.52
CA ALA A 887 6.63 -4.46 27.69
C ALA A 887 5.80 -5.47 26.89
N ARG A 888 6.43 -6.55 26.41
CA ARG A 888 5.81 -7.60 25.58
C ARG A 888 4.92 -8.57 26.36
N VAL A 889 5.36 -9.10 27.50
CA VAL A 889 4.69 -10.18 28.24
C VAL A 889 3.35 -9.82 28.93
N PRO A 890 3.11 -8.60 29.49
CA PRO A 890 1.94 -8.34 30.33
C PRO A 890 0.56 -8.67 29.73
N ILE A 891 0.42 -8.71 28.40
CA ILE A 891 -0.84 -9.01 27.71
C ILE A 891 -1.28 -10.48 27.83
N ARG A 892 -0.38 -11.40 28.23
CA ARG A 892 -0.64 -12.85 28.18
C ARG A 892 -1.88 -13.23 28.98
N GLY A 893 -2.70 -14.10 28.39
CA GLY A 893 -3.98 -14.54 28.92
C GLY A 893 -5.13 -13.55 28.75
N HIS A 894 -4.86 -12.29 28.38
CA HIS A 894 -5.84 -11.20 28.34
C HIS A 894 -5.68 -10.28 27.10
N ILE A 895 -5.23 -10.84 25.98
CA ILE A 895 -4.88 -10.07 24.78
C ILE A 895 -6.07 -9.27 24.21
N GLY A 896 -5.84 -8.00 23.93
CA GLY A 896 -6.81 -6.97 23.56
C GLY A 896 -7.35 -6.15 24.74
N TYR A 897 -7.20 -6.60 25.99
CA TYR A 897 -7.67 -5.84 27.15
C TYR A 897 -6.67 -4.75 27.57
N ILE A 898 -5.39 -5.11 27.75
CA ILE A 898 -4.37 -4.16 28.20
C ILE A 898 -4.01 -3.21 27.06
N GLU A 899 -3.86 -3.75 25.86
CA GLU A 899 -3.57 -2.97 24.65
C GLU A 899 -4.70 -1.97 24.38
N GLY A 900 -5.97 -2.36 24.57
CA GLY A 900 -7.12 -1.47 24.42
C GLY A 900 -7.10 -0.34 25.45
N MET A 901 -6.76 -0.63 26.71
CA MET A 901 -6.60 0.38 27.76
C MET A 901 -5.43 1.33 27.50
N ASP A 902 -4.33 0.83 26.93
CA ASP A 902 -3.20 1.66 26.50
C ASP A 902 -3.62 2.61 25.37
N GLN A 903 -4.35 2.11 24.35
CA GLN A 903 -4.86 2.93 23.24
C GLN A 903 -5.86 4.00 23.72
N ILE A 904 -6.75 3.68 24.66
CA ILE A 904 -7.65 4.65 25.30
C ILE A 904 -6.85 5.71 26.09
N THR A 905 -5.82 5.29 26.82
CA THR A 905 -4.96 6.19 27.60
C THR A 905 -4.22 7.16 26.67
N ALA A 906 -3.64 6.66 25.57
CA ALA A 906 -3.03 7.47 24.53
C ALA A 906 -4.07 8.42 23.88
N ALA A 907 -5.25 7.92 23.52
CA ALA A 907 -6.32 8.74 22.95
C ALA A 907 -6.71 9.91 23.88
N LYS A 908 -6.88 9.65 25.19
CA LYS A 908 -7.17 10.68 26.20
C LYS A 908 -6.02 11.69 26.35
N MET A 909 -4.76 11.29 26.16
CA MET A 909 -3.61 12.21 26.09
C MET A 909 -3.61 13.09 24.82
N TRP A 910 -4.12 12.58 23.68
CA TRP A 910 -4.24 13.37 22.45
C TRP A 910 -5.45 14.29 22.47
N ALA A 911 -6.61 13.83 22.97
CA ALA A 911 -7.82 14.63 23.18
C ALA A 911 -7.56 15.90 24.00
N ALA A 912 -6.61 15.84 24.94
CA ALA A 912 -6.21 16.95 25.79
C ALA A 912 -5.28 17.99 25.14
N LYS A 913 -4.82 17.80 23.89
CA LYS A 913 -3.91 18.74 23.22
C LYS A 913 -4.67 19.95 22.64
N ASP A 914 -4.09 21.14 22.76
CA ASP A 914 -4.72 22.39 22.32
C ASP A 914 -5.11 22.41 20.83
N TYR A 915 -4.42 21.65 19.98
CA TYR A 915 -4.70 21.52 18.54
C TYR A 915 -5.63 20.35 18.16
N VAL A 916 -6.09 19.53 19.10
CA VAL A 916 -6.94 18.35 18.82
C VAL A 916 -8.41 18.65 19.07
N ASP A 917 -9.27 18.15 18.19
CA ASP A 917 -10.73 18.14 18.35
C ASP A 917 -11.21 16.80 18.96
N PRO A 918 -11.64 16.76 20.24
CA PRO A 918 -12.02 15.53 20.91
C PRO A 918 -13.32 14.91 20.38
N GLU A 919 -14.17 15.67 19.69
CA GLU A 919 -15.41 15.14 19.09
C GLU A 919 -15.17 14.51 17.71
N ARG A 920 -13.93 14.55 17.21
CA ARG A 920 -13.52 13.96 15.93
C ARG A 920 -12.29 13.07 16.08
N MET A 921 -12.42 12.09 16.97
CA MET A 921 -11.44 11.02 17.15
C MET A 921 -11.96 9.69 16.56
N ALA A 922 -11.14 9.04 15.73
CA ALA A 922 -11.41 7.74 15.14
C ALA A 922 -10.27 6.75 15.39
N ILE A 923 -10.54 5.45 15.33
CA ILE A 923 -9.54 4.37 15.41
C ILE A 923 -9.70 3.36 14.25
N TRP A 924 -8.61 2.84 13.68
CA TRP A 924 -8.71 1.80 12.65
C TRP A 924 -7.57 0.78 12.61
N GLY A 925 -7.89 -0.42 12.12
CA GLY A 925 -6.92 -1.50 11.86
C GLY A 925 -7.50 -2.69 11.07
N TRP A 926 -6.63 -3.64 10.74
CA TRP A 926 -6.91 -4.87 9.96
C TRP A 926 -6.46 -6.11 10.76
N SER A 927 -7.16 -7.24 10.66
CA SER A 927 -6.82 -8.52 11.33
C SER A 927 -6.82 -8.36 12.86
N TYR A 928 -5.69 -8.63 13.54
CA TYR A 928 -5.52 -8.26 14.95
C TYR A 928 -5.79 -6.77 15.19
N GLY A 929 -5.38 -5.88 14.28
CA GLY A 929 -5.74 -4.45 14.32
C GLY A 929 -7.23 -4.18 14.18
N GLY A 930 -7.96 -5.04 13.47
CA GLY A 930 -9.42 -4.98 13.33
C GLY A 930 -10.13 -5.44 14.60
N PHE A 931 -9.65 -6.53 15.22
CA PHE A 931 -10.04 -6.95 16.57
C PHE A 931 -9.80 -5.82 17.57
N MET A 932 -8.59 -5.26 17.58
CA MET A 932 -8.16 -4.18 18.46
C MET A 932 -9.00 -2.91 18.30
N ALA A 933 -9.35 -2.52 17.07
CA ALA A 933 -10.25 -1.38 16.85
C ALA A 933 -11.63 -1.63 17.51
N LEU A 934 -12.24 -2.80 17.31
CA LEU A 934 -13.52 -3.15 17.94
C LEU A 934 -13.40 -3.29 19.46
N LYS A 935 -12.32 -3.90 19.96
CA LYS A 935 -12.10 -4.10 21.40
C LYS A 935 -11.87 -2.77 22.12
N THR A 936 -11.15 -1.84 21.49
CA THR A 936 -10.94 -0.48 22.02
C THR A 936 -12.26 0.31 22.06
N LEU A 937 -13.09 0.24 21.00
CA LEU A 937 -14.43 0.86 20.98
C LEU A 937 -15.39 0.26 22.03
N GLU A 938 -15.27 -1.05 22.31
CA GLU A 938 -16.03 -1.74 23.36
C GLU A 938 -15.58 -1.31 24.77
N LEU A 939 -14.29 -1.12 24.99
CA LEU A 939 -13.71 -0.74 26.28
C LEU A 939 -13.84 0.77 26.58
N ASP A 940 -13.85 1.61 25.55
CA ASP A 940 -14.01 3.07 25.66
C ASP A 940 -15.48 3.52 25.73
N GLY A 941 -16.40 2.75 25.15
CA GLY A 941 -17.84 2.99 25.22
C GLY A 941 -18.31 4.32 24.60
N GLY A 942 -17.51 4.93 23.73
CA GLY A 942 -17.77 6.25 23.13
C GLY A 942 -17.25 7.45 23.94
N GLU A 943 -16.56 7.25 25.07
CA GLU A 943 -16.00 8.36 25.87
C GLU A 943 -15.03 9.22 25.06
N THR A 944 -14.06 8.59 24.38
CA THR A 944 -12.93 9.22 23.71
C THR A 944 -13.02 9.07 22.20
N PHE A 945 -13.14 7.83 21.72
CA PHE A 945 -13.31 7.53 20.31
C PHE A 945 -14.78 7.70 19.94
N LYS A 946 -15.06 8.49 18.90
CA LYS A 946 -16.42 8.65 18.38
C LYS A 946 -16.68 7.69 17.24
N TYR A 947 -15.62 7.27 16.54
CA TYR A 947 -15.69 6.48 15.32
C TYR A 947 -14.65 5.37 15.28
N GLY A 948 -14.86 4.33 14.47
CA GLY A 948 -13.76 3.46 14.06
C GLY A 948 -14.06 2.53 12.89
N MET A 949 -13.00 1.94 12.33
CA MET A 949 -13.06 1.11 11.13
C MET A 949 -12.24 -0.17 11.32
N SER A 950 -12.86 -1.32 11.05
CA SER A 950 -12.31 -2.65 11.35
C SER A 950 -12.38 -3.54 10.13
N VAL A 951 -11.23 -4.07 9.69
CA VAL A 951 -11.13 -4.94 8.51
C VAL A 951 -10.67 -6.34 8.90
N ALA A 952 -11.36 -7.38 8.41
CA ALA A 952 -11.14 -8.78 8.72
C ALA A 952 -10.88 -9.07 10.23
N PRO A 953 -11.73 -8.59 11.17
CA PRO A 953 -11.47 -8.72 12.60
C PRO A 953 -11.62 -10.14 13.12
N VAL A 954 -10.68 -10.57 13.97
CA VAL A 954 -10.98 -11.57 15.00
C VAL A 954 -12.01 -10.95 15.96
N THR A 955 -12.96 -11.74 16.46
CA THR A 955 -13.98 -11.27 17.40
C THR A 955 -14.13 -12.20 18.61
N ASP A 956 -13.66 -13.43 18.50
CA ASP A 956 -13.63 -14.44 19.55
C ASP A 956 -12.41 -15.32 19.30
N TRP A 957 -11.51 -15.38 20.26
CA TRP A 957 -10.25 -16.13 20.13
C TRP A 957 -10.46 -17.64 20.01
N ARG A 958 -11.66 -18.16 20.30
CA ARG A 958 -12.04 -19.57 20.03
C ARG A 958 -12.28 -19.87 18.55
N PHE A 959 -12.27 -18.86 17.67
CA PHE A 959 -12.45 -19.05 16.22
C PHE A 959 -11.15 -18.95 15.41
N TYR A 960 -10.08 -18.45 16.02
CA TYR A 960 -8.74 -18.40 15.43
C TYR A 960 -7.95 -19.69 15.76
N ASP A 961 -6.77 -19.87 15.17
CA ASP A 961 -6.01 -21.13 15.28
C ASP A 961 -5.41 -21.38 16.67
N SER A 962 -5.05 -22.62 16.96
CA SER A 962 -4.52 -23.04 18.25
C SER A 962 -3.07 -22.60 18.52
N ILE A 963 -2.19 -22.58 17.53
CA ILE A 963 -0.76 -22.35 17.75
C ILE A 963 -0.49 -20.86 18.02
N TYR A 964 -1.12 -19.96 17.25
CA TYR A 964 -1.13 -18.53 17.56
C TYR A 964 -1.81 -18.29 18.91
N THR A 965 -3.07 -18.72 19.03
CA THR A 965 -3.91 -18.24 20.14
C THR A 965 -3.41 -18.77 21.47
N GLU A 966 -3.04 -20.04 21.59
CA GLU A 966 -2.72 -20.64 22.88
C GLU A 966 -1.33 -20.25 23.40
N ARG A 967 -0.40 -19.88 22.51
CA ARG A 967 0.87 -19.21 22.85
C ARG A 967 0.62 -17.96 23.71
N TYR A 968 -0.34 -17.12 23.30
CA TYR A 968 -0.63 -15.84 23.97
C TYR A 968 -1.81 -15.88 24.98
N MET A 969 -2.73 -16.84 24.86
CA MET A 969 -3.95 -16.94 25.68
C MET A 969 -4.03 -18.19 26.57
N HIS A 970 -3.10 -19.14 26.47
CA HIS A 970 -3.26 -20.52 26.95
C HIS A 970 -4.43 -21.24 26.24
N THR A 971 -4.62 -22.54 26.50
CA THR A 971 -5.81 -23.27 26.06
C THR A 971 -7.10 -22.67 26.66
N PRO A 972 -8.25 -22.70 25.96
CA PRO A 972 -9.55 -22.28 26.51
C PRO A 972 -9.96 -23.03 27.78
N GLN A 973 -9.40 -24.22 28.00
CA GLN A 973 -9.58 -25.06 29.18
C GLN A 973 -8.76 -24.56 30.38
N ASN A 974 -7.55 -24.02 30.17
CA ASN A 974 -6.69 -23.48 31.22
C ASN A 974 -7.03 -22.01 31.56
N ASN A 975 -7.53 -21.23 30.60
CA ASN A 975 -7.84 -19.79 30.77
C ASN A 975 -9.26 -19.39 30.31
N PRO A 976 -10.33 -20.02 30.83
CA PRO A 976 -11.70 -19.74 30.37
C PRO A 976 -12.13 -18.28 30.56
N ASP A 977 -11.73 -17.65 31.67
CA ASP A 977 -12.06 -16.26 31.98
C ASP A 977 -11.33 -15.27 31.05
N GLY A 978 -10.11 -15.58 30.61
CA GLY A 978 -9.38 -14.80 29.63
C GLY A 978 -10.11 -14.74 28.29
N TYR A 979 -10.47 -15.90 27.70
CA TYR A 979 -11.23 -15.94 26.44
C TYR A 979 -12.58 -15.24 26.55
N LEU A 980 -13.25 -15.29 27.71
CA LEU A 980 -14.48 -14.53 27.97
C LEU A 980 -14.23 -13.01 28.00
N ASN A 981 -13.16 -12.56 28.67
CA ASN A 981 -12.81 -11.14 28.77
C ASN A 981 -12.34 -10.54 27.44
N THR A 982 -11.65 -11.32 26.60
CA THR A 982 -11.05 -10.82 25.35
C THR A 982 -12.02 -10.85 24.16
N THR A 983 -13.00 -11.76 24.13
CA THR A 983 -14.07 -11.80 23.11
C THR A 983 -14.84 -10.47 23.05
N ILE A 984 -15.29 -10.08 21.84
CA ILE A 984 -16.24 -8.97 21.64
C ILE A 984 -17.64 -9.44 22.08
N THR A 985 -18.18 -8.84 23.13
CA THR A 985 -19.40 -9.27 23.83
C THR A 985 -20.29 -8.13 24.33
N ASN A 986 -19.74 -6.97 24.69
CA ASN A 986 -20.46 -5.83 25.24
C ASN A 986 -20.95 -4.90 24.12
N THR A 987 -21.91 -5.40 23.34
CA THR A 987 -22.51 -4.65 22.23
C THR A 987 -23.20 -3.36 22.67
N THR A 988 -23.61 -3.24 23.93
CA THR A 988 -24.14 -1.99 24.50
C THR A 988 -23.06 -0.89 24.63
N ALA A 989 -21.80 -1.25 24.89
CA ALA A 989 -20.71 -0.26 24.85
C ALA A 989 -20.31 0.10 23.41
N LEU A 990 -20.32 -0.87 22.47
CA LEU A 990 -20.19 -0.56 21.04
C LEU A 990 -21.28 0.43 20.58
N ALA A 991 -22.51 0.27 21.06
CA ALA A 991 -23.63 1.19 20.81
C ALA A 991 -23.46 2.60 21.43
N GLY A 992 -22.50 2.82 22.34
CA GLY A 992 -22.16 4.14 22.89
C GLY A 992 -21.28 5.01 21.98
N ASN A 993 -20.63 4.39 20.98
CA ASN A 993 -19.86 5.09 19.95
C ASN A 993 -20.81 5.72 18.90
N VAL A 994 -20.40 6.77 18.19
CA VAL A 994 -21.28 7.44 17.21
C VAL A 994 -21.53 6.56 15.98
N ARG A 995 -20.47 6.00 15.38
CA ARG A 995 -20.60 5.00 14.32
C ARG A 995 -19.34 4.15 14.13
N PHE A 996 -19.46 2.90 13.67
CA PHE A 996 -18.31 2.09 13.27
C PHE A 996 -18.51 1.30 11.97
N LEU A 997 -17.44 1.02 11.25
CA LEU A 997 -17.42 0.27 9.99
C LEU A 997 -16.76 -1.10 10.20
N ILE A 998 -17.40 -2.18 9.74
CA ILE A 998 -16.81 -3.53 9.66
C ILE A 998 -16.70 -3.93 8.18
N MET A 999 -15.58 -4.53 7.79
CA MET A 999 -15.37 -5.09 6.45
C MET A 999 -14.70 -6.47 6.49
N HIS A 1000 -15.09 -7.40 5.61
CA HIS A 1000 -14.57 -8.78 5.63
C HIS A 1000 -14.56 -9.44 4.24
N GLY A 1001 -13.57 -10.29 3.95
CA GLY A 1001 -13.62 -11.24 2.83
C GLY A 1001 -14.53 -12.44 3.12
N VAL A 1002 -15.18 -12.99 2.09
CA VAL A 1002 -16.03 -14.19 2.27
C VAL A 1002 -15.21 -15.47 2.39
N ALA A 1003 -14.09 -15.53 1.68
CA ALA A 1003 -13.22 -16.70 1.60
C ALA A 1003 -11.93 -16.50 2.40
N ASP A 1004 -12.00 -15.75 3.49
CA ASP A 1004 -10.90 -15.52 4.42
C ASP A 1004 -10.54 -16.84 5.14
N ASP A 1005 -9.36 -17.34 4.78
CA ASP A 1005 -8.75 -18.60 5.24
C ASP A 1005 -7.91 -18.44 6.51
N ASN A 1006 -7.68 -17.20 6.96
CA ASN A 1006 -6.89 -16.89 8.14
C ASN A 1006 -7.79 -16.42 9.29
N VAL A 1007 -8.47 -15.27 9.12
CA VAL A 1007 -9.52 -14.80 10.02
C VAL A 1007 -10.86 -15.17 9.43
N HIS A 1008 -11.33 -16.38 9.72
CA HIS A 1008 -12.61 -16.86 9.21
C HIS A 1008 -13.78 -15.89 9.39
N LEU A 1009 -14.58 -15.70 8.33
CA LEU A 1009 -15.82 -14.89 8.29
C LEU A 1009 -16.80 -15.19 9.45
N GLN A 1010 -16.75 -16.40 10.02
CA GLN A 1010 -17.38 -16.79 11.29
C GLN A 1010 -17.27 -15.70 12.37
N ASN A 1011 -16.11 -15.04 12.48
CA ASN A 1011 -15.87 -13.94 13.42
C ASN A 1011 -16.90 -12.81 13.24
N THR A 1012 -16.98 -12.20 12.06
CA THR A 1012 -17.95 -11.12 11.86
C THR A 1012 -19.39 -11.61 11.93
N LEU A 1013 -19.74 -12.76 11.35
CA LEU A 1013 -21.13 -13.25 11.37
C LEU A 1013 -21.66 -13.49 12.79
N THR A 1014 -20.82 -14.02 13.70
CA THR A 1014 -21.19 -14.21 15.12
C THR A 1014 -21.14 -12.93 15.95
N LEU A 1015 -20.52 -11.85 15.45
CA LEU A 1015 -20.65 -10.52 16.04
C LEU A 1015 -21.94 -9.82 15.56
N LEU A 1016 -22.31 -9.97 14.28
CA LEU A 1016 -23.56 -9.41 13.74
C LEU A 1016 -24.79 -9.98 14.48
N ASP A 1017 -24.83 -11.29 14.75
CA ASP A 1017 -25.88 -11.91 15.58
C ASP A 1017 -25.99 -11.29 16.99
N LYS A 1018 -24.86 -10.98 17.64
CA LYS A 1018 -24.83 -10.27 18.94
C LYS A 1018 -25.32 -8.83 18.85
N LEU A 1019 -25.11 -8.15 17.72
CA LEU A 1019 -25.56 -6.77 17.48
C LEU A 1019 -27.07 -6.75 17.19
N ASP A 1020 -27.57 -7.67 16.37
CA ASP A 1020 -28.99 -7.87 16.07
C ASP A 1020 -29.78 -8.20 17.36
N LEU A 1021 -29.29 -9.14 18.18
CA LEU A 1021 -29.90 -9.52 19.47
C LEU A 1021 -29.92 -8.37 20.49
N ALA A 1022 -29.05 -7.38 20.34
CA ALA A 1022 -28.97 -6.20 21.20
C ALA A 1022 -29.66 -4.96 20.61
N GLY A 1023 -30.15 -5.01 19.36
CA GLY A 1023 -30.78 -3.88 18.68
C GLY A 1023 -29.81 -2.74 18.33
N VAL A 1024 -28.57 -3.07 17.98
CA VAL A 1024 -27.50 -2.09 17.76
C VAL A 1024 -27.37 -1.77 16.26
N GLU A 1025 -27.77 -0.57 15.85
CA GLU A 1025 -27.83 -0.13 14.44
C GLU A 1025 -26.77 0.95 14.07
N ASN A 1026 -25.89 1.33 15.00
CA ASN A 1026 -24.85 2.35 14.81
C ASN A 1026 -23.61 1.85 14.02
N TYR A 1027 -23.78 0.89 13.10
CA TYR A 1027 -22.68 0.34 12.32
C TYR A 1027 -22.98 0.25 10.83
N ASP A 1028 -21.91 0.20 10.03
CA ASP A 1028 -21.91 -0.13 8.61
C ASP A 1028 -21.15 -1.45 8.40
N TYR A 1029 -21.65 -2.31 7.51
CA TYR A 1029 -20.98 -3.56 7.13
C TYR A 1029 -20.78 -3.65 5.62
N HIS A 1030 -19.60 -4.11 5.20
CA HIS A 1030 -19.34 -4.50 3.82
C HIS A 1030 -18.65 -5.87 3.73
N VAL A 1031 -19.05 -6.64 2.72
CA VAL A 1031 -18.57 -8.00 2.51
C VAL A 1031 -18.05 -8.16 1.08
N PHE A 1032 -16.90 -8.82 0.92
CA PHE A 1032 -16.23 -8.98 -0.36
C PHE A 1032 -16.26 -10.46 -0.79
N PRO A 1033 -17.07 -10.83 -1.81
CA PRO A 1033 -17.14 -12.20 -2.32
C PRO A 1033 -15.75 -12.73 -2.70
N ASP A 1034 -15.54 -14.03 -2.42
CA ASP A 1034 -14.36 -14.84 -2.80
C ASP A 1034 -13.00 -14.26 -2.43
N SER A 1035 -12.99 -13.25 -1.56
CA SER A 1035 -11.82 -12.55 -1.07
C SER A 1035 -11.20 -13.29 0.11
N ASP A 1036 -9.88 -13.50 0.02
CA ASP A 1036 -8.98 -13.95 1.08
C ASP A 1036 -8.76 -12.86 2.15
N HIS A 1037 -7.88 -13.14 3.12
CA HIS A 1037 -7.54 -12.21 4.21
C HIS A 1037 -6.93 -10.86 3.73
N SER A 1038 -6.38 -10.82 2.51
CA SER A 1038 -5.80 -9.62 1.91
C SER A 1038 -6.79 -8.84 1.04
N ILE A 1039 -7.97 -9.44 0.79
CA ILE A 1039 -9.13 -8.85 0.12
C ILE A 1039 -8.79 -8.40 -1.32
N PHE A 1040 -8.05 -9.22 -2.08
CA PHE A 1040 -7.64 -8.88 -3.46
C PHE A 1040 -8.54 -9.41 -4.59
N PHE A 1041 -9.64 -10.11 -4.31
CA PHE A 1041 -10.48 -10.67 -5.39
C PHE A 1041 -11.10 -9.58 -6.28
N HIS A 1042 -10.89 -9.68 -7.59
CA HIS A 1042 -11.18 -8.66 -8.60
C HIS A 1042 -10.62 -7.26 -8.26
N ASN A 1043 -11.45 -6.37 -7.71
CA ASN A 1043 -11.08 -4.99 -7.34
C ASN A 1043 -11.28 -4.69 -5.84
N ALA A 1044 -11.55 -5.72 -5.03
CA ALA A 1044 -11.98 -5.57 -3.65
C ALA A 1044 -11.02 -4.73 -2.79
N ASN A 1045 -9.70 -4.86 -2.94
CA ASN A 1045 -8.72 -4.14 -2.13
C ASN A 1045 -8.80 -2.61 -2.35
N ARG A 1046 -8.97 -2.14 -3.60
CA ARG A 1046 -9.23 -0.72 -3.88
C ARG A 1046 -10.54 -0.27 -3.25
N MET A 1047 -11.58 -1.09 -3.33
CA MET A 1047 -12.88 -0.82 -2.71
C MET A 1047 -12.82 -0.78 -1.16
N VAL A 1048 -11.87 -1.49 -0.52
CA VAL A 1048 -11.58 -1.33 0.93
C VAL A 1048 -11.08 0.09 1.20
N TYR A 1049 -10.02 0.54 0.52
CA TYR A 1049 -9.42 1.85 0.78
C TYR A 1049 -10.33 3.02 0.37
N ASP A 1050 -11.08 2.89 -0.73
CA ASP A 1050 -12.10 3.88 -1.13
C ASP A 1050 -13.20 3.98 -0.05
N ARG A 1051 -13.57 2.87 0.60
CA ARG A 1051 -14.52 2.89 1.73
C ARG A 1051 -13.93 3.51 2.99
N LEU A 1052 -12.72 3.11 3.39
CA LEU A 1052 -12.02 3.70 4.55
C LEU A 1052 -11.92 5.22 4.40
N ASN A 1053 -11.50 5.70 3.22
CA ASN A 1053 -11.38 7.12 2.91
C ASN A 1053 -12.72 7.86 3.03
N ASN A 1054 -13.72 7.46 2.25
CA ASN A 1054 -15.00 8.17 2.18
C ASN A 1054 -15.78 8.08 3.50
N TRP A 1055 -15.70 6.95 4.22
CA TRP A 1055 -16.35 6.79 5.52
C TRP A 1055 -15.71 7.68 6.60
N LEU A 1056 -14.38 7.76 6.64
CA LEU A 1056 -13.65 8.64 7.56
C LEU A 1056 -13.94 10.12 7.30
N ILE A 1057 -14.00 10.54 6.03
CA ILE A 1057 -14.40 11.90 5.65
C ILE A 1057 -15.81 12.21 6.14
N ASN A 1058 -16.78 11.31 5.92
CA ASN A 1058 -18.15 11.48 6.41
C ASN A 1058 -18.23 11.56 7.94
N ALA A 1059 -17.43 10.75 8.65
CA ALA A 1059 -17.33 10.76 10.10
C ALA A 1059 -16.79 12.10 10.63
N PHE A 1060 -15.66 12.60 10.10
CA PHE A 1060 -15.06 13.85 10.54
C PHE A 1060 -15.75 15.12 10.01
N ASN A 1061 -16.63 15.00 9.01
CA ASN A 1061 -17.62 16.03 8.66
C ASN A 1061 -18.88 15.96 9.54
N GLY A 1062 -19.04 14.92 10.37
CA GLY A 1062 -20.20 14.73 11.24
C GLY A 1062 -21.48 14.37 10.48
N GLU A 1063 -21.40 13.79 9.28
CA GLU A 1063 -22.58 13.44 8.48
C GLU A 1063 -23.47 12.41 9.21
N TRP A 1064 -22.87 11.46 9.93
CA TRP A 1064 -23.59 10.45 10.70
C TRP A 1064 -24.45 11.06 11.84
N LEU A 1065 -23.95 12.10 12.51
CA LEU A 1065 -24.68 12.86 13.53
C LEU A 1065 -25.87 13.67 12.94
N ARG A 1066 -25.89 13.90 11.63
CA ARG A 1066 -27.03 14.54 10.93
C ARG A 1066 -28.10 13.54 10.50
N THR A 1067 -27.81 12.24 10.58
CA THR A 1067 -28.74 11.15 10.24
C THR A 1067 -29.29 10.39 11.44
N GLU A 1068 -28.76 10.66 12.64
CA GLU A 1068 -29.36 10.28 13.92
C GLU A 1068 -30.78 10.88 14.01
N ASP A 1069 -31.78 10.07 14.41
CA ASP A 1069 -33.22 10.41 14.37
C ASP A 1069 -33.75 10.93 13.00
N ALA A 1070 -33.38 10.29 11.87
CA ALA A 1070 -33.84 10.65 10.52
C ALA A 1070 -35.38 10.80 10.36
N ILE A 1071 -35.89 12.03 10.38
CA ILE A 1071 -37.32 12.34 10.24
C ILE A 1071 -37.75 12.31 8.76
N PRO A 1072 -38.79 11.54 8.38
CA PRO A 1072 -39.37 11.60 7.03
C PRO A 1072 -39.90 13.00 6.69
N VAL A 1073 -39.52 13.53 5.52
CA VAL A 1073 -39.76 14.92 5.09
C VAL A 1073 -41.21 15.39 5.28
N GLU A 1074 -42.21 14.51 5.05
CA GLU A 1074 -43.62 14.83 5.22
C GLU A 1074 -44.01 15.23 6.67
N ARG A 1075 -43.32 14.71 7.69
CA ARG A 1075 -43.65 15.01 9.10
C ARG A 1075 -43.27 16.42 9.55
N ILE A 1076 -42.40 17.11 8.81
CA ILE A 1076 -42.00 18.50 9.12
C ILE A 1076 -43.20 19.46 8.99
N GLY A 1077 -44.21 19.12 8.16
CA GLY A 1077 -45.47 19.86 8.06
C GLY A 1077 -46.51 19.54 9.15
N ALA A 1078 -46.24 18.61 10.07
CA ALA A 1078 -47.27 17.95 10.89
C ALA A 1078 -46.93 17.82 12.39
N SER A 1079 -46.35 18.84 13.02
CA SER A 1079 -46.36 19.00 14.48
C SER A 1079 -47.04 20.30 14.92
N THR A 1080 -47.72 20.27 16.06
CA THR A 1080 -48.71 21.30 16.42
C THR A 1080 -48.11 22.49 17.15
N GLY A 1081 -48.45 23.69 16.71
CA GLY A 1081 -48.18 24.92 17.46
C GLY A 1081 -48.93 24.97 18.81
N LYS A 1082 -48.19 24.79 19.90
CA LYS A 1082 -48.46 25.36 21.23
C LYS A 1082 -47.12 25.85 21.83
N ARG A 1083 -47.22 26.83 22.72
CA ARG A 1083 -46.08 27.41 23.46
C ARG A 1083 -45.64 26.51 24.59
#